data_AF-A0A0M9EGN2-F1
#
_entry.id   AF-A0A0M9EGN2-F1
#
_cell.length_a   1.000
_cell.length_b   1.000
_cell.length_c   1.000
_cell.angle_alpha   90.00
_cell.angle_beta   90.00
_cell.angle_gamma   90.00
#
_symmetry.space_group_name_H-M   'P 1'
#
loop_
_entity.id
_entity.type
_entity.pdbx_description
1 polymer ?
#
loop_
_entity_poly.entity_id
_entity_poly.type
_entity_poly.pdbx_seq_one_letter_code
_entity_poly.pdbx_strand_id
1 'polypeptide(L)'
;MRRAFERILVVMMENQYRNYVLADPFMEKLARAGMTLSNSFGCFHPSQTNYVAALAGQLCDVTNDDAPTAPLPQANLVDLLENKGVSWKAYMEALPQQAWNPVWADPTYPASEAPLEQFPNTNDALARYFRKHNAFASFQSVQSQPDRWAKIVDEAAFWDDVEGGNLPNYAWFTPDIWNDGHYLYNTHFDTNPRTRLVPQLSAWLEFVFFGNPGVENVQGAAASGLSNIGLDLDVDLLLSDPAAAWKTSRVPPGTLIMVTFDEADYDAVGYDTNYDGPNQIYSVLLGDMITPGSTWDRPFNHYSLLRTVEQNFDLGTLKTNDRGAGWLRSLWGQAFDWSAPQDAGLELGNVAEAALCQGVPCLVTDTSDDGPLMLSRLDGGAWSAAEPIDLPTFGREICLGSDTHGLMLVAQTKDDRFVFSRSKDGCDWPNWRTLPDEMRGSNPALVGFTDVGDGDRRKVMLCWQDAHGFIQSAVFDGESWGAAIGVGQLSDGPMALGQLGASLFLVYKERNTQAMRVTSYNLADFNVLQAKDFQGNPAPDNDTTQYAWTIADFAVGNFAKKLAAVAHEYQADGKLTLAAMEGELHLVHRGAFADTPQAYDAVFGLTGILSTASAKSNGFGTLDQAGWTREAEVPGVILPEGGQHALCEDGAGGMVMVWRDASSNVVKWSRAGYQARPEED
;
A
#
# COMPACT_ATOMS: atom_id res chain seq x y z
N MET A 1 -7.29 -19.04 8.33
CA MET A 1 -8.48 -18.69 7.53
C MET A 1 -8.67 -19.77 6.46
N ARG A 2 -9.87 -20.01 5.92
CA ARG A 2 -10.02 -20.89 4.73
C ARG A 2 -9.33 -20.21 3.55
N ARG A 3 -8.76 -20.95 2.59
CA ARG A 3 -8.24 -20.35 1.35
C ARG A 3 -9.37 -19.75 0.52
N ALA A 4 -9.16 -18.58 -0.07
CA ALA A 4 -10.10 -17.98 -1.01
C ALA A 4 -9.92 -18.53 -2.44
N PHE A 5 -8.70 -18.95 -2.77
CA PHE A 5 -8.35 -19.57 -4.04
C PHE A 5 -7.39 -20.74 -3.84
N GLU A 6 -7.43 -21.73 -4.71
CA GLU A 6 -6.50 -22.88 -4.69
C GLU A 6 -5.17 -22.52 -5.37
N ARG A 7 -5.23 -21.59 -6.33
CA ARG A 7 -4.10 -21.18 -7.14
C ARG A 7 -4.20 -19.71 -7.51
N ILE A 8 -3.07 -19.06 -7.72
CA ILE A 8 -2.98 -17.72 -8.29
C ILE A 8 -2.07 -17.73 -9.52
N LEU A 9 -2.51 -17.09 -10.58
CA LEU A 9 -1.73 -16.78 -11.78
C LEU A 9 -1.58 -15.26 -11.87
N VAL A 10 -0.37 -14.77 -11.60
CA VAL A 10 -0.03 -13.36 -11.79
C VAL A 10 0.51 -13.18 -13.20
N VAL A 11 -0.14 -12.35 -14.01
CA VAL A 11 0.35 -11.90 -15.32
C VAL A 11 0.86 -10.48 -15.15
N MET A 12 2.19 -10.32 -15.17
CA MET A 12 2.85 -9.03 -15.00
C MET A 12 3.19 -8.45 -16.38
N MET A 13 2.44 -7.44 -16.78
CA MET A 13 2.66 -6.63 -17.99
C MET A 13 3.67 -5.50 -17.68
N GLU A 14 4.08 -4.79 -18.72
CA GLU A 14 5.08 -3.73 -18.64
C GLU A 14 4.47 -2.33 -18.79
N ASN A 15 5.13 -1.35 -18.19
CA ASN A 15 4.77 0.05 -18.04
C ASN A 15 3.84 0.68 -19.09
N GLN A 16 2.63 1.05 -18.67
CA GLN A 16 1.67 1.77 -19.52
C GLN A 16 0.91 2.86 -18.76
N TYR A 17 0.47 3.89 -19.48
CA TYR A 17 -0.49 4.84 -18.94
C TYR A 17 -1.84 4.15 -18.69
N ARG A 18 -2.27 4.09 -17.43
CA ARG A 18 -3.52 3.43 -17.02
C ARG A 18 -4.75 3.89 -17.81
N ASN A 19 -4.84 5.18 -18.12
CA ASN A 19 -5.94 5.73 -18.92
C ASN A 19 -5.93 5.23 -20.37
N TYR A 20 -4.77 4.95 -20.95
CA TYR A 20 -4.66 4.40 -22.31
C TYR A 20 -5.03 2.93 -22.30
N VAL A 21 -4.58 2.18 -21.28
CA VAL A 21 -5.01 0.80 -21.06
C VAL A 21 -6.53 0.74 -20.94
N LEU A 22 -7.16 1.59 -20.11
CA LEU A 22 -8.62 1.61 -19.97
C LEU A 22 -9.39 2.11 -21.19
N ALA A 23 -8.75 2.84 -22.10
CA ALA A 23 -9.37 3.29 -23.34
C ALA A 23 -9.37 2.20 -24.43
N ASP A 24 -8.57 1.14 -24.26
CA ASP A 24 -8.59 -0.01 -25.15
C ASP A 24 -9.86 -0.85 -24.94
N PRO A 25 -10.62 -1.21 -26.01
CA PRO A 25 -11.89 -1.91 -25.87
C PRO A 25 -11.80 -3.28 -25.18
N PHE A 26 -10.72 -4.03 -25.40
CA PHE A 26 -10.58 -5.35 -24.79
C PHE A 26 -10.19 -5.22 -23.31
N MET A 27 -9.27 -4.32 -22.99
CA MET A 27 -8.90 -4.08 -21.59
C MET A 27 -10.09 -3.56 -20.76
N GLU A 28 -10.91 -2.67 -21.32
CA GLU A 28 -12.16 -2.23 -20.69
C GLU A 28 -13.17 -3.40 -20.53
N LYS A 29 -13.25 -4.29 -21.52
CA LYS A 29 -14.05 -5.53 -21.45
C LYS A 29 -13.56 -6.43 -20.31
N LEU A 30 -12.25 -6.59 -20.16
CA LEU A 30 -11.63 -7.40 -19.11
C LEU A 30 -11.94 -6.83 -17.71
N ALA A 31 -11.86 -5.51 -17.55
CA ALA A 31 -12.23 -4.81 -16.32
C ALA A 31 -13.70 -5.07 -15.91
N ARG A 32 -14.62 -5.09 -16.88
CA ARG A 32 -16.03 -5.44 -16.67
C ARG A 32 -16.26 -6.92 -16.38
N ALA A 33 -15.44 -7.81 -16.94
CA ALA A 33 -15.55 -9.25 -16.74
C ALA A 33 -14.99 -9.70 -15.37
N GLY A 34 -14.14 -8.89 -14.75
CA GLY A 34 -13.48 -9.19 -13.47
C GLY A 34 -13.82 -8.22 -12.33
N MET A 35 -12.93 -8.20 -11.33
CA MET A 35 -12.87 -7.19 -10.29
C MET A 35 -11.76 -6.20 -10.60
N THR A 36 -12.09 -4.92 -10.76
CA THR A 36 -11.09 -3.88 -11.01
C THR A 36 -10.48 -3.38 -9.70
N LEU A 37 -9.15 -3.30 -9.60
CA LEU A 37 -8.51 -2.55 -8.51
C LEU A 37 -8.34 -1.09 -8.96
N SER A 38 -9.24 -0.21 -8.51
CA SER A 38 -9.27 1.19 -8.99
C SER A 38 -8.19 2.07 -8.34
N ASN A 39 -7.54 1.59 -7.27
CA ASN A 39 -6.55 2.32 -6.49
C ASN A 39 -5.25 1.51 -6.32
N SER A 40 -4.73 1.01 -7.45
CA SER A 40 -3.54 0.14 -7.53
C SER A 40 -2.31 0.91 -8.05
N PHE A 41 -1.13 0.67 -7.47
CA PHE A 41 0.10 1.41 -7.77
C PHE A 41 1.33 0.49 -7.92
N GLY A 42 2.27 0.92 -8.76
CA GLY A 42 3.65 0.45 -8.71
C GLY A 42 4.35 0.91 -7.43
N CYS A 43 5.42 0.22 -7.04
CA CYS A 43 6.21 0.55 -5.84
C CYS A 43 7.34 1.55 -6.11
N PHE A 44 7.92 1.54 -7.31
CA PHE A 44 9.06 2.39 -7.68
C PHE A 44 9.17 2.58 -9.20
N HIS A 45 10.30 3.11 -9.68
CA HIS A 45 10.76 3.07 -11.07
C HIS A 45 12.28 2.82 -11.11
N PRO A 46 12.82 1.97 -12.00
CA PRO A 46 12.16 1.36 -13.16
C PRO A 46 11.71 -0.09 -12.94
N SER A 47 11.20 -0.71 -14.02
CA SER A 47 10.62 -2.04 -14.12
C SER A 47 11.24 -3.09 -13.19
N GLN A 48 12.56 -3.35 -13.31
CA GLN A 48 13.22 -4.42 -12.53
C GLN A 48 12.96 -4.30 -11.03
N THR A 49 12.90 -3.07 -10.53
CA THR A 49 12.67 -2.76 -9.12
C THR A 49 11.29 -3.25 -8.67
N ASN A 50 10.26 -3.09 -9.51
CA ASN A 50 8.90 -3.53 -9.21
C ASN A 50 8.76 -5.06 -9.22
N TYR A 51 9.42 -5.75 -10.16
CA TYR A 51 9.47 -7.22 -10.14
C TYR A 51 10.16 -7.76 -8.87
N VAL A 52 11.24 -7.11 -8.42
CA VAL A 52 11.92 -7.46 -7.15
C VAL A 52 11.02 -7.16 -5.96
N ALA A 53 10.37 -6.00 -5.93
CA ALA A 53 9.46 -5.59 -4.87
C ALA A 53 8.30 -6.58 -4.67
N ALA A 54 7.71 -7.07 -5.77
CA ALA A 54 6.62 -8.05 -5.77
C ALA A 54 7.02 -9.41 -5.15
N LEU A 55 8.31 -9.76 -5.15
CA LEU A 55 8.82 -11.02 -4.59
C LEU A 55 9.46 -10.89 -3.21
N ALA A 56 10.08 -9.74 -2.90
CA ALA A 56 10.90 -9.57 -1.69
C ALA A 56 10.28 -8.67 -0.60
N GLY A 57 9.17 -7.98 -0.90
CA GLY A 57 8.58 -7.01 0.03
C GLY A 57 9.46 -5.77 0.27
N GLN A 58 10.50 -5.57 -0.52
CA GLN A 58 11.47 -4.47 -0.44
C GLN A 58 12.18 -4.31 -1.80
N LEU A 59 12.94 -3.23 -1.99
CA LEU A 59 13.60 -2.96 -3.27
C LEU A 59 14.98 -3.65 -3.42
N CYS A 60 15.53 -4.18 -2.33
CA CYS A 60 16.83 -4.88 -2.32
C CYS A 60 18.00 -4.07 -2.92
N ASP A 61 17.98 -2.74 -2.74
CA ASP A 61 18.92 -1.77 -3.36
C ASP A 61 18.94 -1.77 -4.91
N VAL A 62 17.95 -2.42 -5.54
CA VAL A 62 17.75 -2.36 -6.98
C VAL A 62 16.99 -1.07 -7.28
N THR A 63 17.67 -0.12 -7.93
CA THR A 63 17.13 1.22 -8.24
C THR A 63 17.22 1.55 -9.74
N ASN A 64 17.65 0.59 -10.56
CA ASN A 64 17.74 0.73 -12.00
C ASN A 64 17.51 -0.64 -12.70
N ASP A 65 17.51 -0.63 -14.03
CA ASP A 65 17.29 -1.82 -14.86
C ASP A 65 18.58 -2.61 -15.17
N ASP A 66 19.70 -2.24 -14.56
CA ASP A 66 20.96 -2.96 -14.71
C ASP A 66 20.94 -4.28 -13.94
N ALA A 67 21.81 -5.20 -14.35
CA ALA A 67 22.05 -6.43 -13.60
C ALA A 67 22.50 -6.10 -12.16
N PRO A 68 21.91 -6.73 -11.12
CA PRO A 68 22.47 -6.67 -9.79
C PRO A 68 23.93 -7.14 -9.80
N THR A 69 24.81 -6.42 -9.11
CA THR A 69 26.26 -6.71 -9.10
C THR A 69 26.60 -8.07 -8.49
N ALA A 70 25.69 -8.60 -7.68
CA ALA A 70 25.71 -9.95 -7.14
C ALA A 70 24.26 -10.46 -6.98
N PRO A 71 24.05 -11.79 -6.90
CA PRO A 71 22.73 -12.34 -6.59
C PRO A 71 22.20 -11.77 -5.27
N LEU A 72 20.93 -11.40 -5.25
CA LEU A 72 20.27 -10.75 -4.11
C LEU A 72 20.19 -11.74 -2.93
N PRO A 73 20.80 -11.43 -1.76
CA PRO A 73 20.81 -12.33 -0.60
C PRO A 73 19.50 -12.34 0.20
N GLN A 74 18.59 -11.40 -0.08
CA GLN A 74 17.34 -11.24 0.66
C GLN A 74 16.42 -12.44 0.49
N ALA A 75 15.67 -12.76 1.55
CA ALA A 75 14.59 -13.74 1.49
C ALA A 75 13.48 -13.24 0.55
N ASN A 76 12.81 -14.17 -0.12
CA ASN A 76 11.75 -13.86 -1.06
C ASN A 76 10.60 -14.87 -0.97
N LEU A 77 9.51 -14.60 -1.70
CA LEU A 77 8.30 -15.41 -1.70
C LEU A 77 8.54 -16.90 -1.99
N VAL A 78 9.53 -17.26 -2.82
CA VAL A 78 9.87 -18.68 -3.08
C VAL A 78 10.29 -19.39 -1.80
N ASP A 79 11.05 -18.72 -0.93
CA ASP A 79 11.46 -19.28 0.36
C ASP A 79 10.24 -19.59 1.22
N LEU A 80 9.27 -18.67 1.26
CA LEU A 80 8.03 -18.86 2.02
C LEU A 80 7.15 -19.98 1.45
N LEU A 81 6.96 -20.00 0.13
CA LEU A 81 6.16 -21.02 -0.58
C LEU A 81 6.71 -22.42 -0.32
N GLU A 82 8.01 -22.62 -0.50
CA GLU A 82 8.62 -23.95 -0.32
C GLU A 82 8.63 -24.40 1.15
N ASN A 83 8.82 -23.48 2.10
CA ASN A 83 8.73 -23.78 3.53
C ASN A 83 7.34 -24.30 3.94
N LYS A 84 6.29 -23.93 3.19
CA LYS A 84 4.91 -24.40 3.40
C LYS A 84 4.47 -25.49 2.41
N GLY A 85 5.38 -25.98 1.56
CA GLY A 85 5.08 -26.99 0.55
C GLY A 85 4.11 -26.53 -0.53
N VAL A 86 4.04 -25.22 -0.79
CA VAL A 86 3.20 -24.63 -1.83
C VAL A 86 3.97 -24.69 -3.14
N SER A 87 3.37 -25.33 -4.15
CA SER A 87 4.00 -25.47 -5.47
C SER A 87 4.07 -24.13 -6.19
N TRP A 88 5.16 -23.90 -6.92
CA TRP A 88 5.37 -22.65 -7.67
C TRP A 88 6.12 -22.91 -8.99
N LYS A 89 5.84 -22.07 -9.99
CA LYS A 89 6.63 -21.92 -11.21
C LYS A 89 6.58 -20.48 -11.71
N ALA A 90 7.64 -20.06 -12.39
CA ALA A 90 7.73 -18.79 -13.07
C ALA A 90 7.85 -19.05 -14.58
N TYR A 91 6.85 -18.63 -15.32
CA TYR A 91 6.73 -18.75 -16.76
C TYR A 91 7.19 -17.44 -17.39
N MET A 92 8.18 -17.51 -18.26
CA MET A 92 8.79 -16.37 -18.91
C MET A 92 8.67 -16.60 -20.41
N GLU A 93 7.83 -15.84 -21.09
CA GLU A 93 7.63 -16.05 -22.53
C GLU A 93 8.93 -15.79 -23.30
N ALA A 94 9.18 -16.64 -24.28
CA ALA A 94 10.40 -16.71 -25.07
C ALA A 94 11.66 -16.92 -24.22
N LEU A 95 11.53 -17.51 -23.02
CA LEU A 95 12.69 -17.94 -22.24
C LEU A 95 13.50 -18.94 -23.06
N PRO A 96 14.73 -18.61 -23.45
CA PRO A 96 15.51 -19.47 -24.30
C PRO A 96 15.96 -20.70 -23.52
N GLN A 97 15.90 -21.85 -24.18
CA GLN A 97 16.31 -23.13 -23.62
C GLN A 97 17.81 -23.13 -23.31
N GLN A 98 18.16 -22.75 -22.08
CA GLN A 98 19.53 -22.75 -21.58
C GLN A 98 19.62 -23.59 -20.31
N ALA A 99 20.72 -24.35 -20.18
CA ALA A 99 21.11 -24.89 -18.88
C ALA A 99 21.38 -23.73 -17.90
N TRP A 100 21.28 -23.99 -16.59
CA TRP A 100 21.53 -23.01 -15.53
C TRP A 100 22.69 -22.06 -15.87
N ASN A 101 22.35 -20.78 -16.11
CA ASN A 101 23.30 -19.77 -16.53
C ASN A 101 23.13 -18.52 -15.64
N PRO A 102 24.06 -18.27 -14.70
CA PRO A 102 24.00 -17.10 -13.82
C PRO A 102 24.41 -15.79 -14.53
N VAL A 103 24.80 -15.83 -15.81
CA VAL A 103 25.23 -14.64 -16.54
C VAL A 103 24.00 -13.82 -16.96
N TRP A 104 23.97 -12.56 -16.54
CA TRP A 104 23.04 -11.55 -17.03
C TRP A 104 23.43 -11.13 -18.45
N ALA A 105 23.05 -11.92 -19.44
CA ALA A 105 23.27 -11.62 -20.85
C ALA A 105 21.97 -11.80 -21.63
N ASP A 106 21.81 -10.99 -22.67
CA ASP A 106 20.75 -11.21 -23.65
C ASP A 106 20.93 -12.60 -24.26
N PRO A 107 19.84 -13.35 -24.39
CA PRO A 107 19.99 -14.71 -24.80
C PRO A 107 20.16 -14.88 -26.29
N THR A 108 20.85 -15.95 -26.68
CA THR A 108 20.86 -16.43 -28.07
C THR A 108 19.64 -17.29 -28.35
N TYR A 109 18.86 -16.92 -29.36
CA TYR A 109 17.70 -17.70 -29.80
C TYR A 109 18.09 -18.74 -30.84
N PRO A 110 17.42 -19.91 -30.87
CA PRO A 110 17.42 -20.78 -32.05
C PRO A 110 16.99 -19.98 -33.28
N ALA A 111 17.57 -20.27 -34.46
CA ALA A 111 17.26 -19.53 -35.68
C ALA A 111 15.76 -19.56 -36.07
N SER A 112 15.01 -20.59 -35.66
CA SER A 112 13.57 -20.70 -35.87
C SER A 112 12.72 -19.83 -34.93
N GLU A 113 13.28 -19.41 -33.81
CA GLU A 113 12.64 -18.60 -32.77
C GLU A 113 13.24 -17.21 -32.68
N ALA A 114 14.27 -16.95 -33.49
CA ALA A 114 14.92 -15.66 -33.55
C ALA A 114 13.89 -14.57 -33.87
N PRO A 115 13.97 -13.42 -33.20
CA PRO A 115 13.24 -12.21 -33.59
C PRO A 115 13.34 -11.97 -35.09
N LEU A 116 12.24 -11.57 -35.73
CA LEU A 116 12.34 -11.16 -37.14
C LEU A 116 13.18 -9.88 -37.20
N GLU A 117 14.05 -9.79 -38.20
CA GLU A 117 14.95 -8.66 -38.35
C GLU A 117 14.17 -7.34 -38.43
N GLN A 118 14.63 -6.36 -37.65
CA GLN A 118 13.96 -5.11 -37.30
C GLN A 118 13.34 -4.29 -38.44
N PHE A 119 12.29 -3.49 -38.15
CA PHE A 119 11.86 -2.40 -39.03
C PHE A 119 11.57 -1.05 -38.32
N PRO A 120 12.20 0.08 -38.72
CA PRO A 120 13.40 0.24 -39.56
C PRO A 120 14.68 -0.26 -38.89
N ASN A 121 15.67 -0.64 -39.71
CA ASN A 121 16.94 -1.25 -39.28
C ASN A 121 17.88 -0.27 -38.56
N THR A 122 18.22 -0.52 -37.29
CA THR A 122 19.14 0.27 -36.45
C THR A 122 20.45 -0.46 -36.09
N ASN A 123 20.68 -1.69 -36.59
CA ASN A 123 21.82 -2.57 -36.26
C ASN A 123 21.87 -3.07 -34.79
N ASP A 124 20.79 -2.97 -34.02
CA ASP A 124 20.73 -3.51 -32.66
C ASP A 124 20.29 -4.98 -32.65
N ALA A 125 20.84 -5.79 -31.73
CA ALA A 125 20.39 -7.17 -31.55
C ALA A 125 19.04 -7.20 -30.86
N LEU A 126 18.00 -7.74 -31.51
CA LEU A 126 16.67 -7.91 -30.92
C LEU A 126 16.64 -9.13 -29.99
N ALA A 127 15.92 -9.02 -28.88
CA ALA A 127 15.58 -10.12 -27.97
C ALA A 127 14.09 -10.07 -27.61
N ARG A 128 13.47 -11.23 -27.33
CA ARG A 128 12.09 -11.33 -26.85
C ARG A 128 12.04 -11.30 -25.32
N TYR A 129 12.77 -12.22 -24.69
CA TYR A 129 13.00 -12.28 -23.25
C TYR A 129 14.06 -11.29 -22.79
N PHE A 130 13.70 -10.48 -21.79
CA PHE A 130 14.60 -9.60 -21.07
C PHE A 130 14.76 -10.07 -19.62
N ARG A 131 16.01 -10.24 -19.18
CA ARG A 131 16.34 -10.77 -17.85
C ARG A 131 15.79 -9.92 -16.70
N LYS A 132 15.67 -8.59 -16.91
CA LYS A 132 15.13 -7.63 -15.93
C LYS A 132 13.67 -7.91 -15.51
N HIS A 133 12.87 -8.56 -16.35
CA HIS A 133 11.47 -8.93 -16.04
C HIS A 133 11.35 -10.31 -15.35
N ASN A 134 12.48 -10.91 -14.96
CA ASN A 134 12.52 -12.18 -14.23
C ASN A 134 13.25 -12.00 -12.87
N ALA A 135 12.53 -11.46 -11.89
CA ALA A 135 13.11 -11.27 -10.56
C ALA A 135 13.47 -12.59 -9.85
N PHE A 136 12.82 -13.72 -10.16
CA PHE A 136 13.12 -15.01 -9.52
C PHE A 136 14.60 -15.39 -9.65
N ALA A 137 15.14 -15.24 -10.86
CA ALA A 137 16.53 -15.57 -11.09
C ALA A 137 17.51 -14.49 -10.54
N SER A 138 17.04 -13.37 -9.98
CA SER A 138 17.91 -12.37 -9.32
C SER A 138 18.34 -12.79 -7.90
N PHE A 139 17.59 -13.69 -7.26
CA PHE A 139 17.85 -14.08 -5.87
C PHE A 139 18.88 -15.21 -5.74
N GLN A 140 19.79 -15.07 -4.78
CA GLN A 140 20.79 -16.07 -4.45
C GLN A 140 20.16 -17.42 -4.09
N SER A 141 19.03 -17.40 -3.37
CA SER A 141 18.34 -18.61 -2.92
C SER A 141 17.75 -19.42 -4.08
N VAL A 142 17.52 -18.81 -5.25
CA VAL A 142 17.09 -19.48 -6.48
C VAL A 142 18.29 -19.84 -7.34
N GLN A 143 19.23 -18.90 -7.56
CA GLN A 143 20.40 -19.15 -8.39
C GLN A 143 21.29 -20.29 -7.87
N SER A 144 21.42 -20.44 -6.55
CA SER A 144 22.29 -21.48 -5.96
C SER A 144 21.67 -22.87 -5.91
N GLN A 145 20.39 -23.03 -6.30
CA GLN A 145 19.65 -24.28 -6.21
C GLN A 145 19.12 -24.70 -7.59
N PRO A 146 19.75 -25.71 -8.24
CA PRO A 146 19.33 -26.16 -9.57
C PRO A 146 17.84 -26.54 -9.66
N ASP A 147 17.28 -27.14 -8.61
CA ASP A 147 15.87 -27.54 -8.58
C ASP A 147 14.91 -26.34 -8.54
N ARG A 148 15.31 -25.21 -7.95
CA ARG A 148 14.53 -23.97 -8.00
C ARG A 148 14.67 -23.29 -9.34
N TRP A 149 15.88 -23.24 -9.89
CA TRP A 149 16.12 -22.69 -11.22
C TRP A 149 15.31 -23.42 -12.29
N ALA A 150 15.19 -24.75 -12.20
CA ALA A 150 14.41 -25.57 -13.13
C ALA A 150 12.89 -25.28 -13.11
N LYS A 151 12.39 -24.47 -12.16
CA LYS A 151 10.99 -24.01 -12.10
C LYS A 151 10.78 -22.66 -12.80
N ILE A 152 11.85 -22.05 -13.31
CA ILE A 152 11.80 -20.92 -14.24
C ILE A 152 11.80 -21.51 -15.64
N VAL A 153 10.67 -21.42 -16.33
CA VAL A 153 10.39 -22.15 -17.57
C VAL A 153 9.80 -21.22 -18.63
N ASP A 154 9.71 -21.71 -19.87
CA ASP A 154 9.14 -20.98 -21.00
C ASP A 154 7.60 -21.10 -21.04
N GLU A 155 6.99 -20.45 -22.03
CA GLU A 155 5.56 -20.50 -22.32
C GLU A 155 5.09 -21.87 -22.80
N ALA A 156 5.95 -22.68 -23.42
CA ALA A 156 5.58 -24.03 -23.82
C ALA A 156 5.24 -24.89 -22.59
N ALA A 157 6.07 -24.80 -21.54
CA ALA A 157 5.77 -25.43 -20.25
C ALA A 157 4.51 -24.86 -19.58
N PHE A 158 4.19 -23.57 -19.77
CA PHE A 158 2.93 -22.99 -19.29
C PHE A 158 1.73 -23.65 -19.96
N TRP A 159 1.73 -23.74 -21.28
CA TRP A 159 0.62 -24.32 -22.04
C TRP A 159 0.46 -25.82 -21.76
N ASP A 160 1.55 -26.55 -21.59
CA ASP A 160 1.53 -27.96 -21.17
C ASP A 160 0.93 -28.13 -19.76
N ASP A 161 1.26 -27.24 -18.83
CA ASP A 161 0.69 -27.25 -17.48
C ASP A 161 -0.80 -26.89 -17.49
N VAL A 162 -1.23 -25.95 -18.34
CA VAL A 162 -2.65 -25.60 -18.53
C VAL A 162 -3.42 -26.80 -19.09
N GLU A 163 -2.98 -27.35 -20.21
CA GLU A 163 -3.64 -28.48 -20.88
C GLU A 163 -3.68 -29.73 -19.98
N GLY A 164 -2.59 -29.98 -19.25
CA GLY A 164 -2.46 -31.10 -18.33
C GLY A 164 -3.16 -30.92 -16.98
N GLY A 165 -3.72 -29.73 -16.69
CA GLY A 165 -4.29 -29.42 -15.36
C GLY A 165 -3.25 -29.40 -14.23
N ASN A 166 -1.99 -29.12 -14.56
CA ASN A 166 -0.81 -29.19 -13.68
C ASN A 166 -0.28 -27.81 -13.23
N LEU A 167 -1.03 -26.73 -13.46
CA LEU A 167 -0.65 -25.40 -12.97
C LEU A 167 -0.31 -25.43 -11.47
N PRO A 168 0.80 -24.80 -11.03
CA PRO A 168 1.17 -24.75 -9.62
C PRO A 168 0.17 -23.92 -8.80
N ASN A 169 0.31 -23.96 -7.47
CA ASN A 169 -0.48 -23.10 -6.59
C ASN A 169 -0.10 -21.62 -6.75
N TYR A 170 1.17 -21.32 -6.99
CA TYR A 170 1.64 -19.98 -7.34
C TYR A 170 2.27 -20.01 -8.74
N ALA A 171 1.59 -19.41 -9.71
CA ALA A 171 2.07 -19.23 -11.07
C ALA A 171 2.35 -17.75 -11.31
N TRP A 172 3.51 -17.46 -11.87
CA TRP A 172 3.87 -16.13 -12.38
C TRP A 172 4.08 -16.23 -13.88
N PHE A 173 3.49 -15.35 -14.66
CA PHE A 173 3.68 -15.25 -16.10
C PHE A 173 4.15 -13.84 -16.46
N THR A 174 5.31 -13.75 -17.09
CA THR A 174 5.79 -12.52 -17.73
C THR A 174 5.75 -12.73 -19.24
N PRO A 175 4.96 -11.95 -20.00
CA PRO A 175 5.02 -11.97 -21.46
C PRO A 175 6.38 -11.47 -21.97
N ASP A 176 6.67 -11.70 -23.24
CA ASP A 176 7.89 -11.17 -23.85
C ASP A 176 7.80 -9.65 -24.07
N ILE A 177 8.92 -9.01 -24.41
CA ILE A 177 9.02 -7.55 -24.56
C ILE A 177 8.09 -6.93 -25.62
N TRP A 178 7.49 -7.75 -26.48
CA TRP A 178 6.53 -7.29 -27.48
C TRP A 178 5.09 -7.51 -27.01
N ASN A 179 4.86 -8.57 -26.25
CA ASN A 179 3.54 -8.89 -25.73
C ASN A 179 3.24 -8.20 -24.39
N ASP A 180 4.27 -7.79 -23.64
CA ASP A 180 4.14 -7.13 -22.34
C ASP A 180 3.73 -5.65 -22.43
N GLY A 181 3.94 -5.03 -23.61
CA GLY A 181 3.62 -3.63 -23.88
C GLY A 181 4.83 -2.71 -24.05
N HIS A 182 6.06 -3.19 -23.88
CA HIS A 182 7.24 -2.31 -23.86
C HIS A 182 7.70 -1.87 -25.27
N TYR A 183 7.74 -2.78 -26.26
CA TYR A 183 8.18 -2.47 -27.63
C TYR A 183 7.20 -2.94 -28.71
N LEU A 184 7.19 -2.22 -29.83
CA LEU A 184 6.49 -2.71 -31.02
C LEU A 184 7.19 -3.95 -31.57
N TYR A 185 6.38 -4.87 -32.12
CA TYR A 185 6.84 -6.15 -32.62
C TYR A 185 8.02 -6.02 -33.61
N ASN A 186 9.11 -6.75 -33.36
CA ASN A 186 10.38 -6.69 -34.10
C ASN A 186 11.01 -5.28 -34.15
N THR A 187 10.91 -4.53 -33.06
CA THR A 187 11.59 -3.25 -32.95
C THR A 187 12.18 -3.08 -31.55
N HIS A 188 13.03 -2.06 -31.39
CA HIS A 188 13.32 -1.41 -30.11
C HIS A 188 12.69 -0.01 -30.08
N PHE A 189 11.52 0.13 -30.70
CA PHE A 189 10.76 1.36 -30.70
C PHE A 189 9.65 1.25 -29.68
N ASP A 190 9.81 2.02 -28.61
CA ASP A 190 8.70 2.50 -27.83
C ASP A 190 8.08 3.71 -28.57
N THR A 191 6.76 3.84 -28.52
CA THR A 191 6.04 4.94 -29.17
C THR A 191 5.34 5.82 -28.16
N ASN A 192 5.59 7.13 -28.22
CA ASN A 192 4.77 8.11 -27.53
C ASN A 192 3.90 8.89 -28.56
N PRO A 193 2.55 8.95 -28.42
CA PRO A 193 1.72 8.26 -27.42
C PRO A 193 1.65 6.75 -27.66
N ARG A 194 1.52 5.96 -26.58
CA ARG A 194 1.48 4.48 -26.53
C ARG A 194 0.33 3.81 -27.31
N THR A 195 -0.31 4.54 -28.23
CA THR A 195 -1.46 4.18 -29.08
C THR A 195 -1.30 2.91 -29.91
N ARG A 196 -0.09 2.38 -30.08
CA ARG A 196 0.16 1.12 -30.80
C ARG A 196 0.57 -0.03 -29.89
N LEU A 197 1.09 0.27 -28.70
CA LEU A 197 1.53 -0.74 -27.74
C LEU A 197 0.35 -1.35 -27.00
N VAL A 198 -0.57 -0.51 -26.51
CA VAL A 198 -1.78 -1.00 -25.82
C VAL A 198 -2.64 -1.91 -26.72
N PRO A 199 -2.93 -1.57 -27.99
CA PRO A 199 -3.66 -2.51 -28.86
C PRO A 199 -2.87 -3.78 -29.20
N GLN A 200 -1.53 -3.74 -29.21
CA GLN A 200 -0.70 -4.92 -29.48
C GLN A 200 -0.75 -5.90 -28.30
N LEU A 201 -0.52 -5.41 -27.08
CA LEU A 201 -0.60 -6.23 -25.87
C LEU A 201 -2.03 -6.72 -25.63
N SER A 202 -3.06 -5.90 -25.90
CA SER A 202 -4.46 -6.30 -25.71
C SER A 202 -4.88 -7.37 -26.70
N ALA A 203 -4.42 -7.30 -27.96
CA ALA A 203 -4.64 -8.34 -28.95
C ALA A 203 -3.95 -9.67 -28.58
N TRP A 204 -2.73 -9.62 -28.03
CA TRP A 204 -2.08 -10.83 -27.51
C TRP A 204 -2.88 -11.42 -26.33
N LEU A 205 -3.30 -10.59 -25.37
CA LEU A 205 -4.13 -11.04 -24.26
C LEU A 205 -5.45 -11.68 -24.75
N GLU A 206 -6.17 -11.03 -25.67
CA GLU A 206 -7.47 -11.50 -26.17
C GLU A 206 -7.35 -12.78 -26.99
N PHE A 207 -6.47 -12.77 -27.99
CA PHE A 207 -6.46 -13.82 -29.01
C PHE A 207 -5.47 -14.94 -28.75
N VAL A 208 -4.46 -14.72 -27.90
CA VAL A 208 -3.44 -15.73 -27.57
C VAL A 208 -3.59 -16.20 -26.14
N PHE A 209 -3.52 -15.30 -25.16
CA PHE A 209 -3.48 -15.69 -23.76
C PHE A 209 -4.82 -16.24 -23.27
N PHE A 210 -5.90 -15.45 -23.39
CA PHE A 210 -7.26 -15.89 -23.06
C PHE A 210 -7.93 -16.67 -24.18
N GLY A 211 -7.44 -16.54 -25.42
CA GLY A 211 -7.99 -17.19 -26.60
C GLY A 211 -7.66 -18.68 -26.73
N ASN A 212 -7.76 -19.18 -27.96
CA ASN A 212 -7.52 -20.58 -28.31
C ASN A 212 -6.90 -20.73 -29.72
N PRO A 213 -5.81 -20.01 -30.05
CA PRO A 213 -5.28 -20.02 -31.40
C PRO A 213 -4.60 -21.35 -31.72
N GLY A 214 -4.64 -21.74 -33.00
CA GLY A 214 -3.79 -22.82 -33.49
C GLY A 214 -2.31 -22.44 -33.35
N VAL A 215 -1.46 -23.38 -32.94
CA VAL A 215 -0.03 -23.14 -32.66
C VAL A 215 0.75 -22.59 -33.86
N GLU A 216 0.26 -22.80 -35.08
CA GLU A 216 0.84 -22.27 -36.31
C GLU A 216 0.73 -20.74 -36.43
N ASN A 217 -0.13 -20.10 -35.64
CA ASN A 217 -0.39 -18.65 -35.69
C ASN A 217 0.39 -17.88 -34.62
N VAL A 218 1.11 -18.57 -33.72
CA VAL A 218 1.83 -17.95 -32.60
C VAL A 218 3.30 -18.37 -32.63
N GLN A 219 4.20 -17.39 -32.66
CA GLN A 219 5.64 -17.63 -32.72
C GLN A 219 6.12 -18.39 -31.47
N GLY A 220 6.77 -19.53 -31.66
CA GLY A 220 7.26 -20.39 -30.57
C GLY A 220 6.25 -21.43 -30.07
N ALA A 221 4.95 -21.25 -30.32
CA ALA A 221 3.90 -22.11 -29.76
C ALA A 221 3.98 -23.57 -30.21
N ALA A 222 4.55 -23.85 -31.38
CA ALA A 222 4.76 -25.21 -31.88
C ALA A 222 5.64 -26.07 -30.95
N ALA A 223 6.46 -25.45 -30.09
CA ALA A 223 7.29 -26.16 -29.11
C ALA A 223 6.49 -26.89 -28.02
N SER A 224 5.26 -26.45 -27.74
CA SER A 224 4.33 -27.16 -26.82
C SER A 224 3.90 -28.54 -27.32
N GLY A 225 3.96 -28.78 -28.64
CA GLY A 225 3.41 -29.99 -29.24
C GLY A 225 1.88 -30.09 -29.21
N LEU A 226 1.18 -29.02 -28.78
CA LEU A 226 -0.27 -28.92 -28.80
C LEU A 226 -0.80 -28.53 -30.18
N SER A 227 -2.10 -28.73 -30.41
CA SER A 227 -2.78 -28.23 -31.63
C SER A 227 -3.20 -26.77 -31.47
N ASN A 228 -3.68 -26.41 -30.28
CA ASN A 228 -4.03 -25.05 -29.90
C ASN A 228 -3.50 -24.75 -28.50
N ILE A 229 -3.10 -23.50 -28.27
CA ILE A 229 -2.69 -22.97 -26.97
C ILE A 229 -3.71 -21.95 -26.45
N GLY A 230 -3.47 -21.33 -25.30
CA GLY A 230 -4.37 -20.36 -24.69
C GLY A 230 -5.28 -20.96 -23.61
N LEU A 231 -5.86 -20.08 -22.79
CA LEU A 231 -6.75 -20.48 -21.70
C LEU A 231 -8.16 -20.88 -22.17
N ASP A 232 -8.51 -20.63 -23.43
CA ASP A 232 -9.85 -20.89 -24.00
C ASP A 232 -10.98 -20.26 -23.15
N LEU A 233 -10.70 -19.08 -22.58
CA LEU A 233 -11.60 -18.32 -21.73
C LEU A 233 -12.33 -17.28 -22.57
N ASP A 234 -13.59 -17.58 -22.89
CA ASP A 234 -14.47 -16.65 -23.59
C ASP A 234 -14.86 -15.48 -22.68
N VAL A 235 -14.17 -14.35 -22.83
CA VAL A 235 -14.41 -13.11 -22.06
C VAL A 235 -15.77 -12.49 -22.37
N ASP A 236 -16.32 -12.69 -23.57
CA ASP A 236 -17.67 -12.23 -23.89
C ASP A 236 -18.72 -13.09 -23.16
N LEU A 237 -18.47 -14.39 -23.03
CA LEU A 237 -19.30 -15.27 -22.21
C LEU A 237 -19.17 -14.96 -20.72
N LEU A 238 -18.00 -14.52 -20.22
CA LEU A 238 -17.86 -14.06 -18.83
C LEU A 238 -18.80 -12.90 -18.49
N LEU A 239 -19.17 -12.05 -19.45
CA LEU A 239 -20.10 -10.94 -19.21
C LEU A 239 -21.57 -11.37 -19.17
N SER A 240 -21.91 -12.55 -19.67
CA SER A 240 -23.30 -13.00 -19.85
C SER A 240 -23.66 -14.27 -19.07
N ASP A 241 -22.74 -15.23 -19.00
CA ASP A 241 -22.83 -16.47 -18.21
C ASP A 241 -21.42 -16.87 -17.69
N PRO A 242 -20.97 -16.24 -16.59
CA PRO A 242 -19.64 -16.51 -16.03
C PRO A 242 -19.42 -17.98 -15.69
N ALA A 243 -20.45 -18.66 -15.18
CA ALA A 243 -20.36 -20.06 -14.80
C ALA A 243 -20.12 -20.96 -16.03
N ALA A 244 -20.76 -20.67 -17.16
CA ALA A 244 -20.49 -21.37 -18.40
C ALA A 244 -19.07 -21.10 -18.93
N ALA A 245 -18.63 -19.84 -18.94
CA ALA A 245 -17.29 -19.45 -19.40
C ALA A 245 -16.18 -20.18 -18.63
N TRP A 246 -16.25 -20.17 -17.30
CA TRP A 246 -15.26 -20.87 -16.48
C TRP A 246 -15.30 -22.38 -16.70
N LYS A 247 -16.50 -22.97 -16.84
CA LYS A 247 -16.67 -24.41 -17.06
C LYS A 247 -16.09 -24.89 -18.39
N THR A 248 -16.11 -24.06 -19.43
CA THR A 248 -15.59 -24.41 -20.75
C THR A 248 -14.13 -24.03 -20.96
N SER A 249 -13.57 -23.14 -20.13
CA SER A 249 -12.17 -22.75 -20.23
C SER A 249 -11.21 -23.86 -19.78
N ARG A 250 -9.94 -23.73 -20.14
CA ARG A 250 -8.84 -24.58 -19.66
C ARG A 250 -8.28 -24.12 -18.31
N VAL A 251 -8.84 -23.07 -17.72
CA VAL A 251 -8.42 -22.56 -16.41
C VAL A 251 -8.88 -23.55 -15.32
N PRO A 252 -7.97 -24.11 -14.50
CA PRO A 252 -8.37 -24.99 -13.40
C PRO A 252 -9.31 -24.27 -12.41
N PRO A 253 -10.38 -24.93 -11.91
CA PRO A 253 -11.28 -24.32 -10.93
C PRO A 253 -10.56 -23.80 -9.68
N GLY A 254 -11.06 -22.70 -9.11
CA GLY A 254 -10.45 -22.03 -7.96
C GLY A 254 -9.13 -21.32 -8.26
N THR A 255 -8.84 -21.01 -9.53
CA THR A 255 -7.68 -20.18 -9.93
C THR A 255 -8.06 -18.71 -9.95
N LEU A 256 -7.33 -17.89 -9.18
CA LEU A 256 -7.35 -16.44 -9.27
C LEU A 256 -6.35 -15.99 -10.33
N ILE A 257 -6.79 -15.28 -11.36
CA ILE A 257 -5.90 -14.66 -12.35
C ILE A 257 -5.82 -13.17 -12.04
N MET A 258 -4.62 -12.63 -11.90
CA MET A 258 -4.38 -11.20 -11.77
C MET A 258 -3.61 -10.72 -13.00
N VAL A 259 -4.22 -9.82 -13.80
CA VAL A 259 -3.50 -9.10 -14.85
C VAL A 259 -3.18 -7.71 -14.30
N THR A 260 -1.89 -7.38 -14.24
CA THR A 260 -1.40 -6.12 -13.67
C THR A 260 -0.16 -5.63 -14.42
N PHE A 261 0.30 -4.43 -14.09
CA PHE A 261 1.47 -3.79 -14.68
C PHE A 261 2.52 -3.54 -13.59
N ASP A 262 3.80 -3.52 -13.95
CA ASP A 262 4.90 -3.28 -13.02
C ASP A 262 4.94 -1.81 -12.53
N GLU A 263 4.70 -0.86 -13.42
CA GLU A 263 4.62 0.58 -13.12
C GLU A 263 3.74 1.32 -14.14
N ALA A 264 3.45 2.59 -13.88
CA ALA A 264 2.85 3.50 -14.85
C ALA A 264 3.93 4.02 -15.81
N ASP A 265 3.55 4.54 -16.98
CA ASP A 265 4.54 5.08 -17.92
C ASP A 265 5.03 6.50 -17.57
N TYR A 266 6.24 6.86 -18.03
CA TYR A 266 6.93 8.13 -17.83
C TYR A 266 7.69 8.59 -19.09
N ASP A 267 7.43 9.81 -19.61
CA ASP A 267 8.24 10.40 -20.70
C ASP A 267 9.36 11.29 -20.12
N ALA A 268 10.60 10.86 -20.33
CA ALA A 268 11.82 11.50 -19.82
C ALA A 268 12.52 12.44 -20.83
N VAL A 269 12.03 12.58 -22.08
CA VAL A 269 12.83 13.20 -23.13
C VAL A 269 12.58 14.71 -23.23
N GLY A 270 13.47 15.47 -22.58
CA GLY A 270 13.45 16.93 -22.55
C GLY A 270 12.64 17.45 -21.37
N TYR A 271 13.20 18.42 -20.65
CA TYR A 271 12.64 19.01 -19.41
C TYR A 271 11.35 19.84 -19.65
N ASP A 272 10.43 19.32 -20.45
CA ASP A 272 9.01 19.62 -20.45
C ASP A 272 8.27 18.28 -20.26
N THR A 273 8.45 17.72 -19.07
CA THR A 273 7.89 16.43 -18.64
C THR A 273 6.39 16.62 -18.40
N ASN A 274 5.56 16.12 -19.31
CA ASN A 274 4.18 15.78 -18.97
C ASN A 274 4.21 14.56 -18.04
N TYR A 275 4.57 14.80 -16.77
CA TYR A 275 4.46 13.90 -15.65
C TYR A 275 2.99 13.43 -15.55
N ASP A 276 2.69 12.16 -15.83
CA ASP A 276 1.31 11.65 -15.87
C ASP A 276 0.72 11.34 -14.48
N GLY A 277 1.31 11.87 -13.41
CA GLY A 277 0.75 11.80 -12.07
C GLY A 277 1.20 10.56 -11.29
N PRO A 278 0.38 9.98 -10.40
CA PRO A 278 0.75 8.80 -9.61
C PRO A 278 1.29 7.67 -10.46
N ASN A 279 2.16 6.83 -9.87
CA ASN A 279 2.51 5.51 -10.39
C ASN A 279 1.31 4.52 -10.33
N GLN A 280 0.13 4.94 -10.81
CA GLN A 280 -1.11 4.21 -10.75
C GLN A 280 -1.22 3.27 -11.95
N ILE A 281 -1.46 1.99 -11.67
CA ILE A 281 -1.44 0.92 -12.66
C ILE A 281 -2.84 0.37 -12.93
N TYR A 282 -3.02 -0.20 -14.12
CA TYR A 282 -4.19 -1.04 -14.40
C TYR A 282 -4.01 -2.39 -13.69
N SER A 283 -5.01 -2.83 -12.95
CA SER A 283 -5.02 -4.18 -12.36
C SER A 283 -6.45 -4.73 -12.33
N VAL A 284 -6.61 -5.98 -12.76
CA VAL A 284 -7.89 -6.70 -12.76
C VAL A 284 -7.72 -8.12 -12.24
N LEU A 285 -8.70 -8.60 -11.47
CA LEU A 285 -8.79 -9.97 -10.99
C LEU A 285 -9.89 -10.72 -11.74
N LEU A 286 -9.63 -11.95 -12.12
CA LEU A 286 -10.57 -12.88 -12.74
C LEU A 286 -10.54 -14.19 -11.97
N GLY A 287 -11.66 -14.89 -11.93
CA GLY A 287 -11.77 -16.23 -11.38
C GLY A 287 -13.23 -16.60 -11.14
N ASP A 288 -13.50 -17.88 -10.92
CA ASP A 288 -14.83 -18.38 -10.60
C ASP A 288 -15.38 -17.87 -9.25
N MET A 289 -14.49 -17.40 -8.37
CA MET A 289 -14.81 -16.73 -7.11
C MET A 289 -15.06 -15.22 -7.25
N ILE A 290 -14.78 -14.62 -8.40
CA ILE A 290 -14.90 -13.17 -8.61
C ILE A 290 -16.28 -12.83 -9.12
N THR A 291 -16.89 -11.79 -8.54
CA THR A 291 -18.11 -11.17 -9.08
C THR A 291 -17.74 -10.23 -10.23
N PRO A 292 -18.18 -10.49 -11.48
CA PRO A 292 -17.90 -9.61 -12.61
C PRO A 292 -18.41 -8.18 -12.38
N GLY A 293 -17.62 -7.19 -12.80
CA GLY A 293 -17.93 -5.77 -12.67
C GLY A 293 -17.77 -5.20 -11.27
N SER A 294 -17.33 -6.01 -10.31
CA SER A 294 -17.03 -5.52 -8.96
C SER A 294 -15.77 -4.66 -8.96
N THR A 295 -15.59 -3.86 -7.92
CA THR A 295 -14.43 -2.96 -7.77
C THR A 295 -13.87 -3.08 -6.37
N TRP A 296 -12.54 -2.99 -6.28
CA TRP A 296 -11.80 -2.80 -5.06
C TRP A 296 -11.12 -1.42 -5.11
N ASP A 297 -11.55 -0.52 -4.24
CA ASP A 297 -11.15 0.90 -4.22
C ASP A 297 -10.15 1.24 -3.11
N ARG A 298 -9.80 0.26 -2.27
CA ARG A 298 -8.77 0.44 -1.24
C ARG A 298 -7.37 0.48 -1.85
N PRO A 299 -6.44 1.26 -1.27
CA PRO A 299 -5.08 1.36 -1.76
C PRO A 299 -4.40 -0.01 -1.86
N PHE A 300 -3.70 -0.25 -2.97
CA PHE A 300 -3.07 -1.51 -3.29
C PHE A 300 -1.75 -1.28 -4.04
N ASN A 301 -0.70 -2.05 -3.73
CA ASN A 301 0.53 -2.10 -4.54
C ASN A 301 1.10 -3.52 -4.60
N HIS A 302 2.30 -3.69 -5.16
CA HIS A 302 2.92 -5.01 -5.29
C HIS A 302 3.17 -5.71 -3.94
N TYR A 303 3.35 -4.96 -2.85
CA TYR A 303 3.44 -5.55 -1.50
C TYR A 303 2.08 -6.08 -1.03
N SER A 304 0.98 -5.44 -1.44
CA SER A 304 -0.38 -5.93 -1.18
C SER A 304 -0.71 -7.22 -1.94
N LEU A 305 -0.17 -7.39 -3.15
CA LEU A 305 -0.25 -8.64 -3.91
C LEU A 305 0.49 -9.75 -3.16
N LEU A 306 1.76 -9.51 -2.79
CA LEU A 306 2.55 -10.43 -1.99
C LEU A 306 1.81 -10.83 -0.71
N ARG A 307 1.28 -9.84 0.02
CA ARG A 307 0.51 -10.07 1.25
C ARG A 307 -0.76 -10.90 1.03
N THR A 308 -1.43 -10.72 -0.10
CA THR A 308 -2.61 -11.54 -0.47
C THR A 308 -2.23 -13.01 -0.64
N VAL A 309 -1.10 -13.30 -1.29
CA VAL A 309 -0.59 -14.68 -1.47
C VAL A 309 -0.21 -15.29 -0.13
N GLU A 310 0.46 -14.52 0.74
CA GLU A 310 0.83 -14.96 2.08
C GLU A 310 -0.38 -15.35 2.92
N GLN A 311 -1.44 -14.53 2.89
CA GLN A 311 -2.67 -14.78 3.62
C GLN A 311 -3.41 -16.01 3.09
N ASN A 312 -3.45 -16.20 1.77
CA ASN A 312 -4.12 -17.36 1.19
C ASN A 312 -3.44 -18.68 1.52
N PHE A 313 -2.11 -18.72 1.49
CA PHE A 313 -1.37 -19.97 1.72
C PHE A 313 -0.80 -20.13 3.14
N ASP A 314 -1.13 -19.20 4.06
CA ASP A 314 -0.62 -19.19 5.45
C ASP A 314 0.91 -19.20 5.50
N LEU A 315 1.54 -18.30 4.75
CA LEU A 315 3.00 -18.30 4.54
C LEU A 315 3.79 -17.64 5.68
N GLY A 316 3.15 -16.77 6.46
CA GLY A 316 3.86 -15.75 7.24
C GLY A 316 4.28 -14.58 6.34
N THR A 317 5.24 -13.77 6.79
CA THR A 317 5.73 -12.55 6.10
C THR A 317 7.25 -12.62 5.93
N LEU A 318 7.78 -11.95 4.91
CA LEU A 318 9.21 -11.63 4.76
C LEU A 318 9.71 -10.61 5.78
N LYS A 319 8.80 -9.97 6.52
CA LYS A 319 9.07 -9.00 7.60
C LYS A 319 9.61 -7.66 7.09
N THR A 320 9.27 -7.31 5.85
CA THR A 320 9.58 -6.03 5.22
C THR A 320 8.28 -5.25 4.98
N ASN A 321 8.08 -4.64 3.81
CA ASN A 321 6.86 -3.84 3.55
C ASN A 321 5.60 -4.70 3.36
N ASP A 322 5.76 -5.99 3.09
CA ASP A 322 4.68 -6.99 3.04
C ASP A 322 3.96 -7.14 4.39
N ARG A 323 4.71 -7.08 5.50
CA ARG A 323 4.19 -7.35 6.85
C ARG A 323 3.03 -6.45 7.23
N GLY A 324 3.12 -5.17 6.86
CA GLY A 324 2.11 -4.16 7.16
C GLY A 324 1.21 -3.82 5.99
N ALA A 325 1.32 -4.52 4.85
CA ALA A 325 0.53 -4.19 3.66
C ALA A 325 -0.94 -4.60 3.82
N GLY A 326 -1.84 -3.83 3.22
CA GLY A 326 -3.23 -4.27 2.98
C GLY A 326 -3.28 -5.47 2.03
N TRP A 327 -4.40 -6.19 1.99
CA TRP A 327 -4.59 -7.37 1.13
C TRP A 327 -6.05 -7.51 0.73
N LEU A 328 -6.32 -8.37 -0.27
CA LEU A 328 -7.64 -8.51 -0.91
C LEU A 328 -8.65 -9.28 -0.05
N ARG A 329 -9.06 -8.67 1.07
CA ARG A 329 -10.01 -9.22 2.05
C ARG A 329 -11.38 -9.55 1.45
N SER A 330 -11.78 -8.86 0.38
CA SER A 330 -13.02 -9.15 -0.35
C SER A 330 -13.08 -10.59 -0.87
N LEU A 331 -11.95 -11.21 -1.18
CA LEU A 331 -11.90 -12.61 -1.61
C LEU A 331 -12.33 -13.59 -0.50
N TRP A 332 -12.31 -13.16 0.77
CA TRP A 332 -12.81 -13.90 1.92
C TRP A 332 -14.23 -13.47 2.33
N GLY A 333 -14.94 -12.75 1.45
CA GLY A 333 -16.26 -12.21 1.73
C GLY A 333 -16.24 -11.11 2.79
N GLN A 334 -15.09 -10.48 3.06
CA GLN A 334 -14.99 -9.40 4.04
C GLN A 334 -15.19 -8.03 3.37
N ALA A 335 -15.89 -7.14 4.05
CA ALA A 335 -16.02 -5.73 3.68
C ALA A 335 -15.82 -4.86 4.92
N PHE A 336 -15.26 -3.67 4.71
CA PHE A 336 -15.15 -2.68 5.76
C PHE A 336 -16.52 -2.08 6.04
N ASP A 337 -16.88 -1.95 7.32
CA ASP A 337 -18.13 -1.32 7.73
C ASP A 337 -17.99 -0.62 9.09
N TRP A 338 -18.86 0.35 9.33
CA TRP A 338 -19.05 1.04 10.61
C TRP A 338 -20.29 0.50 11.31
N SER A 339 -20.14 0.10 12.57
CA SER A 339 -21.28 -0.30 13.39
C SER A 339 -22.23 0.89 13.65
N ALA A 340 -23.48 0.60 13.97
CA ALA A 340 -24.42 1.63 14.38
C ALA A 340 -23.90 2.39 15.62
N PRO A 341 -24.00 3.74 15.67
CA PRO A 341 -23.65 4.51 16.84
C PRO A 341 -24.36 4.06 18.12
N GLN A 342 -23.61 3.93 19.21
CA GLN A 342 -24.10 3.54 20.53
C GLN A 342 -23.83 4.64 21.56
N ASP A 343 -24.69 4.77 22.57
CA ASP A 343 -24.45 5.65 23.72
C ASP A 343 -23.29 5.08 24.55
N ALA A 344 -22.31 5.93 24.89
CA ALA A 344 -21.17 5.54 25.71
C ALA A 344 -21.49 5.60 27.21
N GLY A 345 -22.52 6.34 27.63
CA GLY A 345 -22.81 6.58 29.05
C GLY A 345 -21.76 7.44 29.75
N LEU A 346 -21.00 8.23 28.98
CA LEU A 346 -19.88 9.06 29.44
C LEU A 346 -20.21 10.55 29.33
N GLU A 347 -19.46 11.36 30.07
CA GLU A 347 -19.42 12.82 29.91
C GLU A 347 -18.18 13.21 29.07
N LEU A 348 -18.34 14.21 28.20
CA LEU A 348 -17.24 14.72 27.36
C LEU A 348 -17.36 16.23 27.21
N GLY A 349 -16.34 16.96 27.64
CA GLY A 349 -16.18 18.40 27.48
C GLY A 349 -15.53 18.74 26.14
N ASN A 350 -14.28 19.20 26.16
CA ASN A 350 -13.48 19.59 25.00
C ASN A 350 -12.27 18.68 24.76
N VAL A 351 -12.08 17.64 25.56
CA VAL A 351 -10.97 16.70 25.46
C VAL A 351 -11.50 15.32 25.12
N ALA A 352 -10.91 14.69 24.11
CA ALA A 352 -11.20 13.32 23.73
C ALA A 352 -9.95 12.69 23.12
N GLU A 353 -9.16 11.95 23.89
CA GLU A 353 -7.97 11.23 23.39
C GLU A 353 -8.14 9.73 23.58
N ALA A 354 -7.83 8.94 22.57
CA ALA A 354 -7.95 7.48 22.64
C ALA A 354 -6.66 6.79 22.23
N ALA A 355 -6.34 5.70 22.90
CA ALA A 355 -5.21 4.85 22.58
C ALA A 355 -5.51 3.40 22.98
N LEU A 356 -4.94 2.46 22.23
CA LEU A 356 -5.00 1.05 22.60
C LEU A 356 -3.94 0.76 23.67
N CYS A 357 -4.35 0.20 24.81
CA CYS A 357 -3.42 -0.21 25.86
C CYS A 357 -3.71 -1.66 26.26
N GLN A 358 -2.71 -2.54 26.10
CA GLN A 358 -2.82 -3.95 26.46
C GLN A 358 -4.04 -4.64 25.81
N GLY A 359 -4.36 -4.28 24.56
CA GLY A 359 -5.49 -4.84 23.82
C GLY A 359 -6.85 -4.27 24.22
N VAL A 360 -6.91 -3.26 25.08
CA VAL A 360 -8.14 -2.60 25.52
C VAL A 360 -8.12 -1.13 25.09
N PRO A 361 -9.16 -0.65 24.38
CA PRO A 361 -9.28 0.76 24.08
C PRO A 361 -9.48 1.59 25.35
N CYS A 362 -8.65 2.61 25.50
CA CYS A 362 -8.69 3.57 26.58
C CYS A 362 -9.05 4.95 26.02
N LEU A 363 -9.92 5.67 26.73
CA LEU A 363 -10.38 7.00 26.37
C LEU A 363 -10.15 7.95 27.54
N VAL A 364 -9.44 9.05 27.28
CA VAL A 364 -9.30 10.18 28.19
C VAL A 364 -10.22 11.31 27.74
N THR A 365 -11.07 11.77 28.64
CA THR A 365 -12.03 12.88 28.42
C THR A 365 -11.93 13.91 29.53
N ASP A 366 -12.51 15.08 29.37
CA ASP A 366 -12.82 16.02 30.45
C ASP A 366 -14.34 16.02 30.73
N THR A 367 -14.74 16.35 31.96
CA THR A 367 -16.17 16.42 32.36
C THR A 367 -16.85 17.75 32.00
N SER A 368 -16.07 18.80 31.81
CA SER A 368 -16.52 20.15 31.46
C SER A 368 -15.33 21.02 31.05
N ASP A 369 -15.58 22.23 30.54
CA ASP A 369 -14.56 23.25 30.35
C ASP A 369 -13.75 23.44 31.66
N ASP A 370 -12.47 23.08 31.63
CA ASP A 370 -11.54 23.10 32.78
C ASP A 370 -11.86 22.08 33.91
N GLY A 371 -12.70 21.07 33.63
CA GLY A 371 -12.97 19.95 34.53
C GLY A 371 -11.79 18.96 34.65
N PRO A 372 -11.82 18.04 35.63
CA PRO A 372 -10.81 16.99 35.73
C PRO A 372 -10.84 16.08 34.49
N LEU A 373 -9.66 15.57 34.11
CA LEU A 373 -9.60 14.51 33.12
C LEU A 373 -10.06 13.20 33.75
N MET A 374 -10.73 12.40 32.94
CA MET A 374 -11.30 11.12 33.30
C MET A 374 -10.84 10.06 32.32
N LEU A 375 -10.47 8.89 32.83
CA LEU A 375 -10.17 7.71 32.03
C LEU A 375 -11.39 6.77 32.01
N SER A 376 -11.73 6.28 30.83
CA SER A 376 -12.67 5.18 30.62
C SER A 376 -12.05 4.09 29.74
N ARG A 377 -12.51 2.85 29.88
CA ARG A 377 -12.00 1.68 29.15
C ARG A 377 -13.16 0.95 28.47
N LEU A 378 -12.96 0.48 27.25
CA LEU A 378 -13.94 -0.34 26.56
C LEU A 378 -13.67 -1.83 26.81
N ASP A 379 -14.40 -2.43 27.76
CA ASP A 379 -14.29 -3.85 28.09
C ASP A 379 -15.68 -4.52 28.05
N GLY A 380 -15.75 -5.76 27.57
CA GLY A 380 -17.01 -6.50 27.47
C GLY A 380 -18.10 -5.85 26.61
N GLY A 381 -17.75 -4.89 25.75
CA GLY A 381 -18.68 -4.17 24.87
C GLY A 381 -19.33 -2.93 25.50
N ALA A 382 -18.87 -2.47 26.66
CA ALA A 382 -19.33 -1.24 27.29
C ALA A 382 -18.15 -0.42 27.84
N TRP A 383 -18.33 0.89 27.92
CA TRP A 383 -17.36 1.76 28.58
C TRP A 383 -17.47 1.62 30.10
N SER A 384 -16.31 1.50 30.77
CA SER A 384 -16.22 1.52 32.23
C SER A 384 -16.71 2.85 32.79
N ALA A 385 -17.03 2.87 34.09
CA ALA A 385 -17.20 4.13 34.80
C ALA A 385 -15.91 4.97 34.68
N ALA A 386 -16.09 6.29 34.54
CA ALA A 386 -15.00 7.21 34.34
C ALA A 386 -14.23 7.43 35.67
N GLU A 387 -12.92 7.23 35.64
CA GLU A 387 -12.03 7.38 36.81
C GLU A 387 -11.19 8.66 36.68
N PRO A 388 -11.07 9.49 37.73
CA PRO A 388 -10.32 10.74 37.65
C PRO A 388 -8.82 10.50 37.49
N ILE A 389 -8.18 11.31 36.67
CA ILE A 389 -6.73 11.37 36.52
C ILE A 389 -6.21 12.52 37.39
N ASP A 390 -5.44 12.18 38.43
CA ASP A 390 -4.78 13.18 39.28
C ASP A 390 -3.68 13.90 38.49
N LEU A 391 -3.85 15.21 38.31
CA LEU A 391 -3.01 16.02 37.43
C LEU A 391 -2.38 17.23 38.15
N PRO A 392 -1.15 17.63 37.77
CA PRO A 392 -0.63 18.97 38.06
C PRO A 392 -1.47 20.04 37.32
N THR A 393 -1.19 21.33 37.46
CA THR A 393 -1.93 22.37 36.70
C THR A 393 -1.47 22.37 35.23
N PHE A 394 -2.34 21.99 34.29
CA PHE A 394 -2.05 21.95 32.84
C PHE A 394 -2.86 23.01 32.05
N GLY A 395 -2.44 23.29 30.82
CA GLY A 395 -3.18 23.99 29.77
C GLY A 395 -4.13 23.00 29.04
N ARG A 396 -4.91 23.45 28.06
CA ARG A 396 -6.05 22.64 27.56
C ARG A 396 -5.68 21.56 26.53
N GLU A 397 -4.42 21.46 26.13
CA GLU A 397 -3.97 20.53 25.09
C GLU A 397 -3.31 19.30 25.68
N ILE A 398 -3.79 18.12 25.28
CA ILE A 398 -3.24 16.83 25.67
C ILE A 398 -3.13 15.91 24.45
N CYS A 399 -2.32 14.87 24.56
CA CYS A 399 -2.33 13.75 23.62
C CYS A 399 -2.01 12.45 24.35
N LEU A 400 -2.55 11.35 23.83
CA LEU A 400 -2.46 10.01 24.43
C LEU A 400 -1.84 9.02 23.44
N GLY A 401 -1.01 8.13 23.96
CA GLY A 401 -0.41 7.05 23.20
C GLY A 401 -0.08 5.87 24.12
N SER A 402 0.55 4.84 23.59
CA SER A 402 0.94 3.67 24.39
C SER A 402 2.28 3.07 23.98
N ASP A 403 3.01 2.56 24.97
CA ASP A 403 4.25 1.78 24.79
C ASP A 403 4.10 0.40 25.46
N THR A 404 5.20 -0.35 25.56
CA THR A 404 5.23 -1.64 26.26
C THR A 404 4.92 -1.56 27.76
N HIS A 405 4.98 -0.37 28.36
CA HIS A 405 4.77 -0.14 29.78
C HIS A 405 3.36 0.36 30.11
N GLY A 406 2.56 0.74 29.11
CA GLY A 406 1.16 1.13 29.27
C GLY A 406 0.82 2.40 28.48
N LEU A 407 -0.10 3.20 29.02
CA LEU A 407 -0.47 4.49 28.45
C LEU A 407 0.59 5.55 28.75
N MET A 408 0.80 6.45 27.81
CA MET A 408 1.55 7.70 27.98
C MET A 408 0.63 8.88 27.70
N LEU A 409 0.54 9.78 28.65
CA LEU A 409 -0.22 11.03 28.54
C LEU A 409 0.78 12.18 28.55
N VAL A 410 0.73 13.01 27.52
CA VAL A 410 1.46 14.28 27.45
C VAL A 410 0.44 15.41 27.53
N ALA A 411 0.70 16.38 28.40
CA ALA A 411 -0.17 17.53 28.60
C ALA A 411 0.64 18.82 28.53
N GLN A 412 0.14 19.79 27.76
CA GLN A 412 0.68 21.14 27.74
C GLN A 412 0.35 21.83 29.06
N THR A 413 1.23 22.67 29.58
CA THR A 413 1.00 23.51 30.77
C THR A 413 0.65 24.93 30.35
N LYS A 414 0.17 25.76 31.29
CA LYS A 414 -0.21 27.16 31.01
C LYS A 414 0.95 28.06 30.57
N ASP A 415 2.20 27.62 30.73
CA ASP A 415 3.39 28.32 30.26
C ASP A 415 4.07 27.60 29.09
N ASP A 416 3.27 26.88 28.31
CA ASP A 416 3.61 26.20 27.05
C ASP A 416 4.67 25.10 27.18
N ARG A 417 4.99 24.65 28.40
CA ARG A 417 5.80 23.43 28.62
C ARG A 417 4.95 22.20 28.53
N PHE A 418 5.51 21.08 28.10
CA PHE A 418 4.85 19.79 28.24
C PHE A 418 5.26 19.09 29.53
N VAL A 419 4.30 18.41 30.15
CA VAL A 419 4.53 17.42 31.19
C VAL A 419 4.02 16.07 30.69
N PHE A 420 4.64 14.99 31.16
CA PHE A 420 4.17 13.65 30.84
C PHE A 420 4.19 12.73 32.05
N SER A 421 3.31 11.73 32.01
CA SER A 421 3.30 10.60 32.91
C SER A 421 2.97 9.32 32.13
N ARG A 422 3.30 8.17 32.72
CA ARG A 422 2.96 6.85 32.19
C ARG A 422 2.15 6.10 33.22
N SER A 423 1.16 5.36 32.74
CA SER A 423 0.31 4.52 33.57
C SER A 423 0.24 3.10 33.01
N LYS A 424 0.57 2.12 33.86
CA LYS A 424 0.56 0.70 33.47
C LYS A 424 -0.84 0.17 33.22
N ASP A 425 -1.77 0.59 34.05
CA ASP A 425 -3.16 0.16 34.09
C ASP A 425 -4.12 1.33 33.86
N GLY A 426 -3.61 2.49 33.41
CA GLY A 426 -4.33 3.75 33.21
C GLY A 426 -4.92 4.39 34.48
N CYS A 427 -4.95 3.68 35.61
CA CYS A 427 -5.66 4.13 36.81
C CYS A 427 -4.76 4.99 37.72
N ASP A 428 -3.45 4.71 37.76
CA ASP A 428 -2.47 5.51 38.51
C ASP A 428 -1.47 6.22 37.58
N TRP A 429 -1.26 7.52 37.78
CA TRP A 429 -0.39 8.38 36.95
C TRP A 429 0.75 8.97 37.78
N PRO A 430 1.74 8.14 38.18
CA PRO A 430 2.80 8.59 39.07
C PRO A 430 3.86 9.41 38.32
N ASN A 431 4.70 10.09 39.09
CA ASN A 431 5.97 10.66 38.61
C ASN A 431 5.83 11.58 37.38
N TRP A 432 4.91 12.54 37.41
CA TRP A 432 4.83 13.58 36.39
C TRP A 432 6.18 14.27 36.19
N ARG A 433 6.66 14.32 34.94
CA ARG A 433 7.94 14.93 34.56
C ARG A 433 7.70 16.05 33.57
N THR A 434 8.37 17.17 33.77
CA THR A 434 8.43 18.25 32.77
C THR A 434 9.40 17.86 31.66
N LEU A 435 8.97 18.00 30.40
CA LEU A 435 9.84 17.86 29.25
C LEU A 435 10.86 19.01 29.18
N PRO A 436 12.02 18.80 28.53
CA PRO A 436 13.00 19.86 28.29
C PRO A 436 12.39 21.13 27.69
N ASP A 437 12.97 22.29 28.01
CA ASP A 437 12.45 23.59 27.57
C ASP A 437 12.46 23.76 26.05
N GLU A 438 13.35 23.07 25.32
CA GLU A 438 13.35 23.04 23.86
C GLU A 438 12.11 22.37 23.26
N MET A 439 11.34 21.61 24.05
CA MET A 439 10.12 20.94 23.60
C MET A 439 8.86 21.78 23.86
N ARG A 440 8.98 23.05 24.28
CA ARG A 440 7.82 23.93 24.49
C ARG A 440 7.05 24.17 23.18
N GLY A 441 5.74 24.25 23.28
CA GLY A 441 4.88 24.49 22.13
C GLY A 441 3.43 24.11 22.37
N SER A 442 2.69 23.91 21.27
CA SER A 442 1.24 23.66 21.23
C SER A 442 0.87 22.59 20.21
N ASN A 443 -0.41 22.24 20.12
CA ASN A 443 -0.99 21.25 19.21
C ASN A 443 -0.25 19.90 19.24
N PRO A 444 -0.07 19.27 20.41
CA PRO A 444 0.72 18.05 20.50
C PRO A 444 -0.02 16.86 19.86
N ALA A 445 0.71 16.03 19.11
CA ALA A 445 0.24 14.75 18.58
C ALA A 445 1.19 13.65 19.04
N LEU A 446 0.66 12.49 19.43
CA LEU A 446 1.43 11.38 19.97
C LEU A 446 1.02 10.07 19.32
N VAL A 447 2.01 9.23 18.98
CA VAL A 447 1.74 7.86 18.53
C VAL A 447 2.73 6.89 19.18
N GLY A 448 2.21 5.78 19.68
CA GLY A 448 3.00 4.62 20.03
C GLY A 448 3.30 3.81 18.78
N PHE A 449 4.57 3.53 18.48
CA PHE A 449 4.97 2.84 17.25
C PHE A 449 5.94 1.69 17.50
N THR A 450 5.99 0.76 16.55
CA THR A 450 6.94 -0.35 16.50
C THR A 450 8.11 0.06 15.61
N ASP A 451 9.29 0.18 16.20
CA ASP A 451 10.50 0.54 15.47
C ASP A 451 11.11 -0.70 14.79
N VAL A 452 10.83 -0.86 13.50
CA VAL A 452 11.26 -2.01 12.71
C VAL A 452 12.79 -2.05 12.56
N GLY A 453 13.45 -0.89 12.50
CA GLY A 453 14.91 -0.79 12.41
C GLY A 453 15.64 -1.04 13.73
N ASP A 454 14.90 -1.06 14.86
CA ASP A 454 15.42 -1.36 16.20
C ASP A 454 14.77 -2.63 16.79
N GLY A 455 14.67 -3.68 15.97
CA GLY A 455 14.24 -5.01 16.41
C GLY A 455 12.80 -5.06 16.92
N ASP A 456 11.89 -4.31 16.29
CA ASP A 456 10.48 -4.16 16.68
C ASP A 456 10.28 -3.58 18.10
N ARG A 457 11.24 -2.80 18.62
CA ARG A 457 11.09 -2.15 19.92
C ARG A 457 9.93 -1.14 19.86
N ARG A 458 9.04 -1.19 20.87
CA ARG A 458 7.98 -0.18 21.01
C ARG A 458 8.56 1.13 21.54
N LYS A 459 8.25 2.22 20.84
CA LYS A 459 8.67 3.60 21.13
C LYS A 459 7.47 4.53 21.01
N VAL A 460 7.66 5.79 21.36
CA VAL A 460 6.64 6.83 21.20
C VAL A 460 7.22 8.01 20.43
N MET A 461 6.47 8.54 19.48
CA MET A 461 6.79 9.77 18.75
C MET A 461 5.85 10.87 19.21
N LEU A 462 6.41 12.00 19.67
CA LEU A 462 5.69 13.24 19.93
C LEU A 462 6.00 14.23 18.80
N CYS A 463 4.98 14.82 18.21
CA CYS A 463 5.09 16.01 17.37
C CYS A 463 4.38 17.19 18.04
N TRP A 464 4.92 18.39 17.87
CA TRP A 464 4.32 19.61 18.40
C TRP A 464 4.67 20.81 17.53
N GLN A 465 3.91 21.88 17.67
CA GLN A 465 4.16 23.16 17.02
C GLN A 465 4.94 24.08 17.98
N ASP A 466 6.10 24.57 17.56
CA ASP A 466 6.85 25.57 18.33
C ASP A 466 6.24 26.98 18.26
N ALA A 467 6.80 27.92 19.02
CA ALA A 467 6.30 29.30 19.09
C ALA A 467 6.32 30.08 17.76
N HIS A 468 7.03 29.57 16.74
CA HIS A 468 7.10 30.18 15.40
C HIS A 468 6.19 29.46 14.38
N GLY A 469 5.59 28.35 14.79
CA GLY A 469 4.71 27.53 13.98
C GLY A 469 5.39 26.36 13.29
N PHE A 470 6.68 26.12 13.54
CA PHE A 470 7.37 24.96 12.95
C PHE A 470 7.01 23.71 13.74
N ILE A 471 6.76 22.64 12.99
CA ILE A 471 6.52 21.34 13.58
C ILE A 471 7.87 20.74 13.97
N GLN A 472 7.94 20.33 15.22
CA GLN A 472 9.05 19.63 15.83
C GLN A 472 8.63 18.21 16.18
N SER A 473 9.60 17.33 16.35
CA SER A 473 9.38 15.93 16.72
C SER A 473 10.43 15.42 17.69
N ALA A 474 10.10 14.41 18.48
CA ALA A 474 11.06 13.69 19.30
C ALA A 474 10.56 12.28 19.62
N VAL A 475 11.52 11.36 19.75
CA VAL A 475 11.25 9.96 20.07
C VAL A 475 11.55 9.71 21.55
N PHE A 476 10.62 9.04 22.22
CA PHE A 476 10.85 8.42 23.52
C PHE A 476 11.17 6.94 23.32
N ASP A 477 12.33 6.50 23.79
CA ASP A 477 12.83 5.13 23.59
C ASP A 477 12.32 4.11 24.62
N GLY A 478 11.48 4.54 25.57
CA GLY A 478 11.04 3.76 26.72
C GLY A 478 11.65 4.21 28.05
N GLU A 479 12.75 4.96 28.00
CA GLU A 479 13.48 5.47 29.16
C GLU A 479 13.60 6.99 29.15
N SER A 480 13.97 7.56 27.99
CA SER A 480 14.28 8.97 27.83
C SER A 480 13.79 9.53 26.49
N TRP A 481 13.59 10.85 26.46
CA TRP A 481 13.32 11.58 25.23
C TRP A 481 14.64 11.89 24.52
N GLY A 482 14.68 11.61 23.22
CA GLY A 482 15.75 12.05 22.33
C GLY A 482 15.71 13.56 22.08
N ALA A 483 16.66 14.04 21.29
CA ALA A 483 16.70 15.44 20.88
C ALA A 483 15.49 15.82 20.03
N ALA A 484 15.04 17.07 20.16
CA ALA A 484 14.05 17.64 19.25
C ALA A 484 14.65 17.74 17.83
N ILE A 485 13.90 17.24 16.85
CA ILE A 485 14.24 17.29 15.42
C ILE A 485 13.10 17.99 14.70
N GLY A 486 13.44 19.00 13.88
CA GLY A 486 12.47 19.69 13.05
C GLY A 486 11.91 18.77 11.97
N VAL A 487 10.59 18.79 11.80
CA VAL A 487 9.89 18.10 10.71
C VAL A 487 10.08 18.84 9.38
N GLY A 488 10.43 20.14 9.44
CA GLY A 488 10.63 20.99 8.27
C GLY A 488 9.34 21.63 7.74
N GLN A 489 8.22 21.43 8.42
CA GLN A 489 6.89 21.87 8.00
C GLN A 489 6.28 22.89 8.98
N LEU A 490 5.29 23.66 8.50
CA LEU A 490 4.61 24.70 9.27
C LEU A 490 3.13 24.36 9.44
N SER A 491 2.63 24.50 10.67
CA SER A 491 1.21 24.38 11.00
C SER A 491 0.77 25.54 11.88
N ASP A 492 -0.54 25.72 12.03
CA ASP A 492 -1.22 26.56 13.02
C ASP A 492 -2.51 25.91 13.55
N GLY A 493 -2.56 24.58 13.54
CA GLY A 493 -3.72 23.86 14.02
C GLY A 493 -3.46 22.38 14.26
N PRO A 494 -4.51 21.54 14.16
CA PRO A 494 -4.46 20.17 14.63
C PRO A 494 -3.56 19.30 13.76
N MET A 495 -3.04 18.27 14.40
CA MET A 495 -2.17 17.27 13.80
C MET A 495 -2.55 15.88 14.32
N ALA A 496 -2.32 14.86 13.51
CA ALA A 496 -2.49 13.46 13.86
C ALA A 496 -1.29 12.66 13.37
N LEU A 497 -0.92 11.63 14.13
CA LEU A 497 0.18 10.72 13.81
C LEU A 497 -0.33 9.28 13.72
N GLY A 498 0.17 8.52 12.74
CA GLY A 498 -0.12 7.10 12.60
C GLY A 498 1.09 6.33 12.06
N GLN A 499 1.12 5.02 12.29
CA GLN A 499 2.11 4.12 11.69
C GLN A 499 1.45 3.24 10.64
N LEU A 500 2.07 3.10 9.47
CA LEU A 500 1.73 2.05 8.51
C LEU A 500 3.00 1.35 8.03
N GLY A 501 3.07 0.04 8.27
CA GLY A 501 4.27 -0.75 8.02
C GLY A 501 5.49 -0.16 8.73
N ALA A 502 6.56 0.09 7.97
CA ALA A 502 7.82 0.62 8.46
C ALA A 502 7.91 2.16 8.45
N SER A 503 6.80 2.88 8.29
CA SER A 503 6.79 4.35 8.21
C SER A 503 5.76 4.96 9.17
N LEU A 504 6.12 6.11 9.74
CA LEU A 504 5.16 7.00 10.40
C LEU A 504 4.65 8.04 9.40
N PHE A 505 3.41 8.46 9.58
CA PHE A 505 2.75 9.50 8.80
C PHE A 505 2.22 10.56 9.75
N LEU A 506 2.55 11.81 9.46
CA LEU A 506 2.04 12.98 10.16
C LEU A 506 1.09 13.71 9.21
N VAL A 507 -0.19 13.79 9.58
CA VAL A 507 -1.18 14.63 8.92
C VAL A 507 -1.39 15.90 9.74
N TYR A 508 -1.39 17.06 9.10
CA TYR A 508 -1.52 18.35 9.79
C TYR A 508 -2.27 19.38 8.95
N LYS A 509 -2.87 20.34 9.64
CA LYS A 509 -3.41 21.56 9.02
C LYS A 509 -2.28 22.45 8.52
N GLU A 510 -2.30 22.80 7.24
CA GLU A 510 -1.38 23.78 6.67
C GLU A 510 -1.61 25.17 7.27
N ARG A 511 -0.51 25.87 7.56
CA ARG A 511 -0.55 27.19 8.18
C ARG A 511 -1.32 28.21 7.33
N ASN A 512 -2.21 28.98 7.96
CA ASN A 512 -3.07 30.01 7.37
C ASN A 512 -4.07 29.48 6.31
N THR A 513 -4.26 28.17 6.18
CA THR A 513 -5.28 27.57 5.30
C THR A 513 -6.09 26.55 6.09
N GLN A 514 -7.11 25.96 5.47
CA GLN A 514 -7.81 24.78 6.00
C GLN A 514 -7.29 23.49 5.37
N ALA A 515 -6.32 23.52 4.46
CA ALA A 515 -5.87 22.33 3.76
C ALA A 515 -5.14 21.36 4.69
N MET A 516 -5.37 20.06 4.52
CA MET A 516 -4.60 19.01 5.17
C MET A 516 -3.38 18.62 4.34
N ARG A 517 -2.24 18.46 5.00
CA ARG A 517 -0.98 17.99 4.42
C ARG A 517 -0.47 16.77 5.16
N VAL A 518 0.36 16.00 4.48
CA VAL A 518 0.96 14.76 4.99
C VAL A 518 2.46 14.73 4.68
N THR A 519 3.22 14.22 5.65
CA THR A 519 4.65 13.90 5.53
C THR A 519 4.93 12.54 6.18
N SER A 520 6.05 11.91 5.84
CA SER A 520 6.44 10.57 6.30
C SER A 520 7.81 10.51 6.98
N TYR A 521 7.98 9.53 7.84
CA TYR A 521 9.23 9.23 8.55
C TYR A 521 9.52 7.73 8.49
N ASN A 522 10.61 7.35 7.83
CA ASN A 522 10.98 5.95 7.66
C ASN A 522 11.71 5.37 8.88
N LEU A 523 11.31 4.18 9.31
CA LEU A 523 11.85 3.44 10.45
C LEU A 523 12.79 2.30 10.05
N ALA A 524 12.78 1.86 8.79
CA ALA A 524 13.50 0.67 8.36
C ALA A 524 14.68 0.98 7.42
N ASP A 525 15.74 0.18 7.56
CA ASP A 525 16.91 0.21 6.69
C ASP A 525 16.60 -0.27 5.26
N PHE A 526 15.70 -1.24 5.10
CA PHE A 526 15.29 -1.75 3.79
C PHE A 526 14.49 -0.75 2.91
N ASN A 527 14.18 0.43 3.45
CA ASN A 527 13.61 1.57 2.72
C ASN A 527 14.65 2.70 2.47
N VAL A 528 15.91 2.47 2.82
CA VAL A 528 17.03 3.38 2.54
C VAL A 528 17.70 2.97 1.24
N LEU A 529 17.84 3.92 0.33
CA LEU A 529 18.42 3.68 -0.98
C LEU A 529 19.48 4.74 -1.27
N GLN A 530 20.49 4.30 -1.99
CA GLN A 530 21.46 5.16 -2.67
C GLN A 530 21.18 5.08 -4.15
N ALA A 531 20.41 6.05 -4.65
CA ALA A 531 19.82 5.97 -5.98
C ALA A 531 20.89 6.11 -7.06
N LYS A 532 20.63 5.46 -8.20
CA LYS A 532 21.44 5.60 -9.41
C LYS A 532 20.57 6.01 -10.59
N ASP A 533 21.17 6.72 -11.53
CA ASP A 533 20.52 6.99 -12.82
C ASP A 533 20.53 5.72 -13.71
N PHE A 534 19.87 5.82 -14.87
CA PHE A 534 19.81 4.76 -15.88
C PHE A 534 21.17 4.43 -16.52
N GLN A 535 22.22 5.20 -16.23
CA GLN A 535 23.59 4.92 -16.65
C GLN A 535 24.44 4.36 -15.49
N GLY A 536 23.81 4.07 -14.35
CA GLY A 536 24.46 3.53 -13.16
C GLY A 536 25.27 4.55 -12.35
N ASN A 537 25.20 5.85 -12.67
CA ASN A 537 25.89 6.89 -11.91
C ASN A 537 25.08 7.24 -10.64
N PRO A 538 25.73 7.68 -9.55
CA PRO A 538 25.03 8.16 -8.37
C PRO A 538 24.05 9.29 -8.68
N ALA A 539 22.80 9.15 -8.21
CA ALA A 539 21.73 10.12 -8.35
C ALA A 539 21.21 10.56 -6.96
N PRO A 540 22.04 11.26 -6.17
CA PRO A 540 21.77 11.52 -4.74
C PRO A 540 20.53 12.39 -4.47
N ASP A 541 19.99 13.05 -5.49
CA ASP A 541 18.71 13.76 -5.37
C ASP A 541 17.53 12.80 -5.10
N ASN A 542 17.68 11.51 -5.40
CA ASN A 542 16.68 10.46 -5.15
C ASN A 542 17.02 9.54 -3.97
N ASP A 543 18.05 9.89 -3.19
CA ASP A 543 18.37 9.14 -1.98
C ASP A 543 17.24 9.24 -0.96
N THR A 544 17.09 8.17 -0.18
CA THR A 544 16.09 8.07 0.87
C THR A 544 16.77 7.91 2.22
N THR A 545 16.04 8.23 3.28
CA THR A 545 16.59 8.32 4.63
C THR A 545 15.92 7.34 5.58
N GLN A 546 16.63 6.97 6.64
CA GLN A 546 16.07 6.35 7.83
C GLN A 546 16.17 7.34 8.98
N TYR A 547 15.19 7.33 9.86
CA TYR A 547 15.12 8.18 11.04
C TYR A 547 15.17 9.69 10.75
N ALA A 548 14.67 10.09 9.58
CA ALA A 548 14.46 11.49 9.23
C ALA A 548 13.09 11.66 8.55
N TRP A 549 12.50 12.84 8.75
CA TRP A 549 11.32 13.25 8.03
C TRP A 549 11.69 13.52 6.58
N THR A 550 10.81 13.12 5.65
CA THR A 550 10.98 13.53 4.25
C THR A 550 11.00 15.05 4.13
N ILE A 551 11.85 15.56 3.24
CA ILE A 551 11.97 17.01 3.02
C ILE A 551 10.71 17.58 2.34
N ALA A 552 9.95 16.76 1.61
CA ALA A 552 8.75 17.18 0.89
C ALA A 552 7.47 16.74 1.62
N ASP A 553 6.44 17.58 1.58
CA ASP A 553 5.10 17.27 2.06
C ASP A 553 4.07 17.40 0.92
N PHE A 554 2.92 16.76 1.09
CA PHE A 554 1.89 16.69 0.05
C PHE A 554 0.51 16.95 0.65
N ALA A 555 -0.41 17.45 -0.15
CA ALA A 555 -1.82 17.50 0.27
C ALA A 555 -2.34 16.06 0.51
N VAL A 556 -3.17 15.83 1.52
CA VAL A 556 -3.78 14.50 1.76
C VAL A 556 -4.54 14.02 0.51
N GLY A 557 -5.22 14.93 -0.18
CA GLY A 557 -5.84 14.70 -1.48
C GLY A 557 -4.93 14.87 -2.70
N ASN A 558 -3.59 14.74 -2.60
CA ASN A 558 -2.68 14.99 -3.74
C ASN A 558 -3.02 14.15 -5.00
N PHE A 559 -3.72 13.02 -4.83
CA PHE A 559 -4.21 12.15 -5.92
C PHE A 559 -5.59 12.53 -6.45
N ALA A 560 -6.31 13.30 -5.63
CA ALA A 560 -7.43 14.17 -6.00
C ALA A 560 -7.18 14.97 -7.28
N LYS A 561 -5.93 15.34 -7.59
CA LYS A 561 -5.60 16.34 -8.62
C LYS A 561 -6.09 16.02 -10.04
N LYS A 562 -6.33 14.75 -10.39
CA LYS A 562 -6.96 14.38 -11.68
C LYS A 562 -8.48 14.23 -11.65
N LEU A 563 -9.09 14.31 -10.47
CA LEU A 563 -10.53 14.49 -10.27
C LEU A 563 -10.73 15.84 -9.62
N ALA A 564 -10.59 16.94 -10.40
CA ALA A 564 -10.78 18.33 -9.99
C ALA A 564 -11.21 18.47 -8.53
N ALA A 565 -10.25 18.51 -7.60
CA ALA A 565 -10.53 18.46 -6.18
C ALA A 565 -11.60 19.52 -5.90
N VAL A 566 -12.77 19.07 -5.48
CA VAL A 566 -13.83 20.00 -5.08
C VAL A 566 -13.21 20.83 -3.97
N ALA A 567 -13.39 22.15 -3.98
CA ALA A 567 -12.74 23.09 -3.07
C ALA A 567 -13.07 22.88 -1.58
N HIS A 568 -13.68 21.75 -1.22
CA HIS A 568 -14.26 21.41 0.05
C HIS A 568 -13.74 20.07 0.63
N GLU A 569 -12.99 19.27 -0.13
CA GLU A 569 -12.42 18.00 0.35
C GLU A 569 -11.05 18.23 1.01
N TYR A 570 -10.69 17.36 1.96
CA TYR A 570 -9.43 17.31 2.70
C TYR A 570 -9.11 18.60 3.47
N GLN A 571 -10.11 19.09 4.18
CA GLN A 571 -9.99 20.29 5.00
C GLN A 571 -10.08 19.99 6.49
N ALA A 572 -9.15 20.57 7.25
CA ALA A 572 -9.12 20.52 8.70
C ALA A 572 -10.03 21.62 9.28
N ASP A 573 -11.20 21.20 9.76
CA ASP A 573 -12.12 22.03 10.55
C ASP A 573 -12.39 21.39 11.92
N GLY A 574 -11.38 21.47 12.77
CA GLY A 574 -11.36 20.81 14.07
C GLY A 574 -10.34 19.69 14.15
N LYS A 575 -10.43 18.89 15.22
CA LYS A 575 -9.47 17.83 15.51
C LYS A 575 -9.34 16.83 14.34
N LEU A 576 -8.12 16.33 14.14
CA LEU A 576 -7.79 15.25 13.23
C LEU A 576 -7.50 13.99 14.05
N THR A 577 -7.97 12.83 13.60
CA THR A 577 -7.63 11.55 14.23
C THR A 577 -7.13 10.55 13.20
N LEU A 578 -6.13 9.76 13.60
CA LEU A 578 -5.55 8.69 12.79
C LEU A 578 -5.53 7.41 13.59
N ALA A 579 -5.94 6.31 12.97
CA ALA A 579 -5.70 4.98 13.49
C ALA A 579 -5.32 4.04 12.34
N ALA A 580 -4.42 3.10 12.64
CA ALA A 580 -4.04 2.06 11.71
C ALA A 580 -4.86 0.81 11.98
N MET A 581 -5.27 0.10 10.93
CA MET A 581 -5.94 -1.17 11.03
C MET A 581 -5.59 -2.00 9.80
N GLU A 582 -4.98 -3.16 10.00
CA GLU A 582 -4.91 -4.22 8.98
C GLU A 582 -4.33 -3.79 7.62
N GLY A 583 -3.35 -2.89 7.65
CA GLY A 583 -2.67 -2.36 6.46
C GLY A 583 -3.28 -1.09 5.89
N GLU A 584 -4.19 -0.46 6.63
CA GLU A 584 -4.80 0.83 6.29
C GLU A 584 -4.61 1.83 7.43
N LEU A 585 -4.42 3.10 7.10
CA LEU A 585 -4.51 4.26 7.97
C LEU A 585 -5.83 4.97 7.66
N HIS A 586 -6.62 5.20 8.68
CA HIS A 586 -7.90 5.91 8.59
C HIS A 586 -7.77 7.28 9.20
N LEU A 587 -7.98 8.31 8.38
CA LEU A 587 -8.06 9.70 8.78
C LEU A 587 -9.52 10.06 8.96
N VAL A 588 -9.95 10.16 10.21
CA VAL A 588 -11.29 10.63 10.55
C VAL A 588 -11.23 12.09 10.95
N HIS A 589 -12.10 12.89 10.34
CA HIS A 589 -12.21 14.33 10.62
C HIS A 589 -13.63 14.83 10.36
N ARG A 590 -13.91 16.06 10.80
CA ARG A 590 -15.17 16.73 10.52
C ARG A 590 -15.15 17.39 9.13
N GLY A 591 -16.28 17.41 8.44
CA GLY A 591 -16.46 18.20 7.23
C GLY A 591 -16.28 19.71 7.49
N ALA A 592 -15.66 20.41 6.54
CA ALA A 592 -15.18 21.77 6.78
C ALA A 592 -16.20 22.91 6.63
N PHE A 593 -17.43 22.60 6.22
CA PHE A 593 -18.47 23.60 6.02
C PHE A 593 -19.53 23.48 7.11
N ALA A 594 -20.13 24.60 7.49
CA ALA A 594 -21.11 24.63 8.58
C ALA A 594 -22.34 23.75 8.31
N ASP A 595 -22.66 23.50 7.04
CA ASP A 595 -23.71 22.59 6.58
C ASP A 595 -23.26 21.13 6.42
N THR A 596 -21.97 20.83 6.62
CA THR A 596 -21.40 19.47 6.60
C THR A 596 -20.87 19.03 7.98
N PRO A 597 -21.71 18.96 9.04
CA PRO A 597 -21.28 18.53 10.36
C PRO A 597 -20.93 17.03 10.46
N GLN A 598 -21.04 16.28 9.36
CA GLN A 598 -20.72 14.85 9.30
C GLN A 598 -19.23 14.60 9.51
N ALA A 599 -18.92 13.44 10.07
CA ALA A 599 -17.56 12.91 10.02
C ALA A 599 -17.28 12.27 8.66
N TYR A 600 -16.04 12.37 8.21
CA TYR A 600 -15.53 11.72 7.01
C TYR A 600 -14.33 10.86 7.36
N ASP A 601 -14.21 9.72 6.68
CA ASP A 601 -13.08 8.81 6.72
C ASP A 601 -12.37 8.83 5.36
N ALA A 602 -11.07 9.11 5.37
CA ALA A 602 -10.18 8.95 4.22
C ALA A 602 -9.14 7.89 4.55
N VAL A 603 -8.83 7.01 3.59
CA VAL A 603 -8.00 5.83 3.80
C VAL A 603 -6.69 5.91 3.02
N PHE A 604 -5.57 5.64 3.68
CA PHE A 604 -4.26 5.44 3.08
C PHE A 604 -3.76 4.04 3.38
N GLY A 605 -3.18 3.31 2.42
CA GLY A 605 -2.90 1.87 2.61
C GLY A 605 -1.64 1.37 1.91
N LEU A 606 -0.76 2.27 1.48
CA LEU A 606 0.47 1.90 0.77
C LEU A 606 1.64 1.80 1.75
N THR A 607 2.16 0.58 1.95
CA THR A 607 3.45 0.38 2.62
C THR A 607 4.62 0.59 1.65
N GLY A 608 5.82 0.77 2.20
CA GLY A 608 7.05 0.98 1.43
C GLY A 608 7.21 2.39 0.87
N ILE A 609 6.46 3.36 1.40
CA ILE A 609 6.66 4.76 1.06
C ILE A 609 7.96 5.27 1.62
N LEU A 610 8.81 5.72 0.70
CA LEU A 610 10.16 6.17 0.97
C LEU A 610 10.19 7.62 1.45
N SER A 611 11.09 7.93 2.39
CA SER A 611 11.31 9.29 2.90
C SER A 611 12.50 9.94 2.19
N THR A 612 12.25 10.95 1.34
CA THR A 612 13.28 11.58 0.50
C THR A 612 14.29 12.41 1.29
N ALA A 613 15.56 12.34 0.88
CA ALA A 613 16.65 13.16 1.41
C ALA A 613 16.78 14.54 0.72
N SER A 614 16.03 14.79 -0.36
CA SER A 614 16.16 15.99 -1.19
C SER A 614 14.80 16.42 -1.74
N ALA A 615 14.56 17.74 -1.75
CA ALA A 615 13.41 18.34 -2.42
C ALA A 615 13.46 18.23 -3.96
N LYS A 616 14.60 17.78 -4.51
CA LYS A 616 14.80 17.54 -5.95
C LYS A 616 14.52 16.10 -6.37
N SER A 617 14.08 15.27 -5.44
CA SER A 617 13.68 13.90 -5.77
C SER A 617 12.65 13.92 -6.89
N ASN A 618 12.76 12.94 -7.79
CA ASN A 618 11.77 12.69 -8.83
C ASN A 618 10.45 12.09 -8.29
N GLY A 619 10.38 11.81 -6.98
CA GLY A 619 9.17 11.38 -6.30
C GLY A 619 8.90 9.87 -6.35
N PHE A 620 9.70 9.07 -7.04
CA PHE A 620 9.42 7.64 -7.23
C PHE A 620 9.38 6.85 -5.91
N GLY A 621 8.29 6.10 -5.69
CA GLY A 621 8.07 5.33 -4.46
C GLY A 621 7.86 6.18 -3.20
N THR A 622 7.64 7.48 -3.35
CA THR A 622 7.44 8.43 -2.24
C THR A 622 5.97 8.85 -2.14
N LEU A 623 5.65 9.70 -1.16
CA LEU A 623 4.33 10.33 -1.05
C LEU A 623 3.92 11.15 -2.28
N ASP A 624 4.85 11.53 -3.16
CA ASP A 624 4.51 12.21 -4.42
C ASP A 624 3.66 11.33 -5.34
N GLN A 625 3.73 10.00 -5.17
CA GLN A 625 3.01 9.02 -5.98
C GLN A 625 1.92 8.24 -5.21
N ALA A 626 1.74 8.50 -3.90
CA ALA A 626 0.93 7.68 -2.99
C ALA A 626 -0.06 8.46 -2.11
N GLY A 627 -1.33 7.99 -2.07
CA GLY A 627 -2.49 8.86 -1.84
C GLY A 627 -3.62 8.30 -1.02
N TRP A 628 -4.44 9.22 -0.51
CA TRP A 628 -5.64 8.87 0.23
C TRP A 628 -6.82 8.60 -0.71
N THR A 629 -7.71 7.70 -0.30
CA THR A 629 -9.02 7.54 -0.94
C THR A 629 -9.82 8.82 -0.80
N ARG A 630 -10.83 8.98 -1.66
CA ARG A 630 -11.87 9.99 -1.46
C ARG A 630 -12.50 9.84 -0.08
N GLU A 631 -12.76 10.98 0.56
CA GLU A 631 -13.49 11.06 1.82
C GLU A 631 -14.86 10.37 1.69
N ALA A 632 -15.13 9.44 2.58
CA ALA A 632 -16.43 8.76 2.71
C ALA A 632 -17.10 9.21 4.01
N GLU A 633 -18.38 9.56 3.95
CA GLU A 633 -19.14 9.91 5.16
C GLU A 633 -19.18 8.72 6.13
N VAL A 634 -18.89 8.96 7.41
CA VAL A 634 -19.02 7.96 8.47
C VAL A 634 -20.50 7.89 8.88
N PRO A 635 -21.19 6.76 8.65
CA PRO A 635 -22.64 6.69 8.83
C PRO A 635 -23.10 7.04 10.25
N GLY A 636 -24.00 8.01 10.35
CA GLY A 636 -24.64 8.39 11.62
C GLY A 636 -23.75 9.15 12.62
N VAL A 637 -22.59 9.63 12.17
CA VAL A 637 -21.67 10.42 13.01
C VAL A 637 -21.77 11.90 12.68
N ILE A 638 -22.21 12.69 13.65
CA ILE A 638 -22.36 14.15 13.54
C ILE A 638 -21.49 14.82 14.60
N LEU A 639 -20.51 15.60 14.15
CA LEU A 639 -19.51 16.25 14.99
C LEU A 639 -19.82 17.75 15.21
N PRO A 640 -19.66 18.27 16.44
CA PRO A 640 -19.84 19.69 16.73
C PRO A 640 -18.73 20.52 16.08
N GLU A 641 -18.91 21.83 15.98
CA GLU A 641 -17.85 22.75 15.55
C GLU A 641 -16.58 22.56 16.40
N GLY A 642 -15.41 22.49 15.76
CA GLY A 642 -14.14 22.09 16.40
C GLY A 642 -13.91 20.58 16.49
N GLY A 643 -14.94 19.75 16.27
CA GLY A 643 -14.81 18.33 15.93
C GLY A 643 -14.25 17.44 17.05
N GLN A 644 -14.74 17.52 18.28
CA GLN A 644 -14.21 16.70 19.39
C GLN A 644 -14.55 15.21 19.23
N HIS A 645 -13.55 14.43 18.80
CA HIS A 645 -13.61 12.98 18.65
C HIS A 645 -12.24 12.35 18.89
N ALA A 646 -12.26 11.04 19.13
CA ALA A 646 -11.10 10.20 19.29
C ALA A 646 -11.25 8.93 18.46
N LEU A 647 -10.13 8.41 17.97
CA LEU A 647 -10.06 7.17 17.20
C LEU A 647 -8.84 6.38 17.67
N CYS A 648 -8.99 5.08 17.89
CA CYS A 648 -7.86 4.19 18.12
C CYS A 648 -8.18 2.76 17.65
N GLU A 649 -7.17 1.91 17.59
CA GLU A 649 -7.34 0.46 17.40
C GLU A 649 -8.24 -0.14 18.50
N ASP A 650 -9.04 -1.15 18.15
CA ASP A 650 -9.93 -1.83 19.10
C ASP A 650 -9.30 -3.05 19.81
N GLY A 651 -8.10 -3.46 19.39
CA GLY A 651 -7.39 -4.64 19.89
C GLY A 651 -7.83 -5.97 19.27
N ALA A 652 -8.81 -5.96 18.38
CA ALA A 652 -9.40 -7.12 17.71
C ALA A 652 -9.30 -7.05 16.17
N GLY A 653 -8.42 -6.20 15.64
CA GLY A 653 -8.25 -6.01 14.19
C GLY A 653 -9.23 -5.00 13.58
N GLY A 654 -9.89 -4.19 14.42
CA GLY A 654 -10.72 -3.06 14.04
C GLY A 654 -10.28 -1.75 14.70
N MET A 655 -11.16 -0.76 14.66
CA MET A 655 -10.99 0.54 15.31
C MET A 655 -12.23 0.88 16.12
N VAL A 656 -12.07 1.76 17.10
CA VAL A 656 -13.16 2.39 17.83
C VAL A 656 -13.07 3.90 17.72
N MET A 657 -14.18 4.52 17.35
CA MET A 657 -14.37 5.96 17.38
C MET A 657 -15.27 6.35 18.54
N VAL A 658 -14.93 7.42 19.24
CA VAL A 658 -15.77 8.04 20.27
C VAL A 658 -15.91 9.53 19.96
N TRP A 659 -17.10 10.08 20.07
CA TRP A 659 -17.35 11.50 19.81
C TRP A 659 -18.47 12.04 20.68
N ARG A 660 -18.51 13.35 20.84
CA ARG A 660 -19.68 14.07 21.35
C ARG A 660 -20.61 14.37 20.18
N ASP A 661 -21.80 13.79 20.19
CA ASP A 661 -22.75 13.93 19.08
C ASP A 661 -23.39 15.32 19.06
N ALA A 662 -23.26 16.04 17.95
CA ALA A 662 -23.75 17.43 17.84
C ALA A 662 -25.29 17.54 17.95
N SER A 663 -26.03 16.49 17.57
CA SER A 663 -27.50 16.52 17.52
C SER A 663 -28.15 16.27 18.87
N SER A 664 -27.55 15.37 19.66
CA SER A 664 -28.09 14.91 20.94
C SER A 664 -27.31 15.43 22.15
N ASN A 665 -26.10 15.94 21.92
CA ASN A 665 -25.14 16.31 22.96
C ASN A 665 -24.76 15.14 23.90
N VAL A 666 -24.92 13.89 23.42
CA VAL A 666 -24.56 12.66 24.10
C VAL A 666 -23.23 12.14 23.56
N VAL A 667 -22.42 11.51 24.42
CA VAL A 667 -21.19 10.84 23.99
C VAL A 667 -21.56 9.51 23.34
N LYS A 668 -21.18 9.35 22.07
CA LYS A 668 -21.43 8.14 21.30
C LYS A 668 -20.13 7.47 20.91
N TRP A 669 -20.22 6.19 20.58
CA TRP A 669 -19.12 5.43 20.03
C TRP A 669 -19.58 4.46 18.94
N SER A 670 -18.65 4.07 18.08
CA SER A 670 -18.86 3.07 17.04
C SER A 670 -17.56 2.31 16.79
N ARG A 671 -17.67 1.04 16.41
CA ARG A 671 -16.56 0.25 15.88
C ARG A 671 -16.55 0.26 14.36
N ALA A 672 -15.35 0.21 13.80
CA ALA A 672 -15.12 -0.04 12.38
C ALA A 672 -14.21 -1.25 12.21
N GLY A 673 -14.39 -1.96 11.10
CA GLY A 673 -13.44 -2.97 10.68
C GLY A 673 -13.97 -3.85 9.57
N TYR A 674 -13.14 -4.79 9.13
CA TYR A 674 -13.52 -5.78 8.12
C TYR A 674 -14.41 -6.87 8.74
N GLN A 675 -15.68 -6.91 8.32
CA GLN A 675 -16.66 -7.90 8.75
C GLN A 675 -16.98 -8.85 7.60
N ALA A 676 -17.32 -10.11 7.92
CA ALA A 676 -17.90 -11.02 6.94
C ALA A 676 -19.22 -10.43 6.44
N ARG A 677 -19.43 -10.38 5.12
CA ARG A 677 -20.74 -10.02 4.57
C ARG A 677 -21.78 -11.02 5.09
N PRO A 678 -22.97 -10.56 5.50
CA PRO A 678 -24.09 -11.47 5.67
C PRO A 678 -24.28 -12.20 4.33
N GLU A 679 -24.43 -13.54 4.37
CA GLU A 679 -24.82 -14.29 3.18
C GLU A 679 -26.12 -13.68 2.67
N GLU A 680 -26.11 -13.13 1.44
CA GLU A 680 -27.34 -12.73 0.77
C GLU A 680 -28.10 -14.02 0.43
N ASP A 681 -29.20 -14.26 1.15
CA ASP A 681 -30.14 -15.39 0.95
C ASP A 681 -30.74 -15.44 -0.47
#